data_AF-A0A3D5B7H0-F1
#
_entry.id   AF-A0A3D5B7H0-F1
#
_cell.length_a   1.000
_cell.length_b   1.000
_cell.length_c   1.000
_cell.angle_alpha   90.00
_cell.angle_beta   90.00
_cell.angle_gamma   90.00
#
_symmetry.space_group_name_H-M   'P 1'
#
loop_
_entity.id
_entity.type
_entity.pdbx_description
1 polymer ?
#
loop_
_entity_poly.entity_id
_entity_poly.type
_entity_poly.pdbx_seq_one_letter_code
_entity_poly.pdbx_strand_id
1 'polypeptide(L)'
;MNNLFTGNTKLNSHQGDEDIITADELLEQNLMNMDVRLSEAGQAVKVPPDFQARLQTKLYIASRGTPAKQKQPKHLGWYAVGLALIVMVFAFLLPALKPDDEIAQPQGNATEVAEQPTGTVDAVNPTDQSPIKNLLLTFFGSSAQAQSGGSGSFGSEELTLTAAFPESPAEAIVYEQAVEEVTSAEQAKAFASQLGIEGEVYTTPYEGGGYSYLVTDGVQNVTITKTTTYFIYSYTANTGSITSINVTPLSFEERRQIAETFLKEHGLLNFNYQVSEPLSQINRVVFTSVLDGYPLLITDTYNPFIEVRFDDAGNIESLVYRLNKFNPIGSYPLRSAQEAWNLILENPNDKRVQYTITSPDRLMPLEVPNWSHVYPIDQNVDIYSGIIVYDSAETSGKKLVTAGGFILEGELDSLIAAKENPPSLTEAQLEKVTEGIISEKQAYGWVWFYHIWGQSYQDENGARYLTVEGWEISPMPDERLLGEFTTVNQQIIFIDENGQRWNIPDLPDRIPQNVLMTVRGIRDENIADRFTWSYIKVEPIEDTTSQGGGGGGGGGPMEFSPESGATSEPTPEPLPMAYEVGEQIDSLVGTLTMQRIVKSDGSKVTQAYLGGYLPDDPDTYQTYQLLDEDLSALESLNMLHLRVWGTFTLTEDGLAAIQLQRFEKAYPEEKVQAWLGHHQVIEMGGQLVLQFTDSLTGQQYILSRSLDMPAEYITDPFNGAQCIIEGVLSQDTYAGLPMISDFTGSIAVGVTDLSGYTIQSTQIYDQPEMPTTFTEQVTDGIHIDSVELVYFAYDLTRGGGGLQISESPIRFVQPVWRFSGTLSNGQIVEILVQAVTDEYLH
;
A
#
# COMPACT_ATOMS: atom_id res chain seq x y z
N MET A 1 -31.75 -8.85 -3.66
CA MET A 1 -32.99 -9.65 -3.52
C MET A 1 -33.38 -10.38 -4.82
N ASN A 2 -32.43 -10.93 -5.60
CA ASN A 2 -32.73 -11.59 -6.89
C ASN A 2 -32.76 -13.13 -6.85
N ASN A 3 -32.67 -13.78 -5.68
CA ASN A 3 -32.55 -15.25 -5.58
C ASN A 3 -33.60 -15.95 -4.71
N LEU A 4 -34.81 -15.40 -4.57
CA LEU A 4 -35.89 -16.04 -3.79
C LEU A 4 -36.92 -16.84 -4.61
N PHE A 5 -36.76 -17.01 -5.94
CA PHE A 5 -37.81 -17.66 -6.76
C PHE A 5 -37.35 -18.73 -7.77
N THR A 6 -36.12 -19.24 -7.68
CA THR A 6 -35.65 -20.34 -8.54
C THR A 6 -35.22 -21.55 -7.73
N GLY A 7 -36.19 -22.18 -7.04
CA GLY A 7 -35.98 -23.45 -6.35
C GLY A 7 -37.27 -24.26 -6.27
N ASN A 8 -37.35 -25.32 -7.06
CA ASN A 8 -38.49 -26.24 -7.12
C ASN A 8 -38.68 -27.01 -5.80
N THR A 9 -39.60 -26.55 -4.94
CA THR A 9 -40.13 -27.36 -3.84
C THR A 9 -41.42 -28.03 -4.30
N LYS A 10 -41.34 -29.33 -4.62
CA LYS A 10 -42.53 -30.16 -4.87
C LYS A 10 -43.29 -30.39 -3.56
N LEU A 11 -44.50 -29.84 -3.46
CA LEU A 11 -45.53 -30.28 -2.51
C LEU A 11 -46.76 -30.73 -3.30
N ASN A 12 -47.10 -32.01 -3.14
CA ASN A 12 -48.24 -32.67 -3.78
C ASN A 12 -49.57 -32.11 -3.25
N SER A 13 -50.48 -31.70 -4.15
CA SER A 13 -51.89 -32.11 -4.10
C SER A 13 -52.67 -31.66 -5.36
N HIS A 14 -53.64 -32.48 -5.71
CA HIS A 14 -54.40 -32.58 -6.97
C HIS A 14 -55.32 -31.40 -7.38
N GLN A 15 -55.68 -31.45 -8.68
CA GLN A 15 -56.66 -30.66 -9.45
C GLN A 15 -56.15 -29.27 -9.86
N GLY A 16 -56.11 -28.84 -11.12
CA GLY A 16 -56.56 -29.36 -12.40
C GLY A 16 -56.62 -28.14 -13.34
N ASP A 17 -56.04 -28.27 -14.53
CA ASP A 17 -55.95 -27.30 -15.63
C ASP A 17 -55.19 -25.97 -15.43
N GLU A 18 -54.57 -25.58 -16.53
CA GLU A 18 -53.59 -24.52 -16.74
C GLU A 18 -54.21 -23.12 -16.61
N ASP A 19 -53.61 -22.26 -15.79
CA ASP A 19 -53.74 -20.80 -15.91
C ASP A 19 -52.36 -20.17 -15.61
N ILE A 20 -51.59 -19.93 -16.67
CA ILE A 20 -50.42 -19.04 -16.59
C ILE A 20 -50.97 -17.62 -16.67
N ILE A 21 -51.00 -16.90 -15.55
CA ILE A 21 -51.40 -15.49 -15.51
C ILE A 21 -50.37 -14.69 -16.31
N THR A 22 -50.80 -14.08 -17.40
CA THR A 22 -49.97 -13.23 -18.26
C THR A 22 -49.71 -11.87 -17.59
N ALA A 23 -48.64 -11.17 -17.99
CA ALA A 23 -48.32 -9.84 -17.48
C ALA A 23 -49.47 -8.83 -17.70
N ASP A 24 -50.25 -9.02 -18.75
CA ASP A 24 -51.43 -8.20 -19.07
C ASP A 24 -52.64 -8.52 -18.15
N GLU A 25 -52.85 -9.79 -17.76
CA GLU A 25 -53.88 -10.17 -16.78
C GLU A 25 -53.56 -9.71 -15.36
N LEU A 26 -52.27 -9.60 -15.01
CA LEU A 26 -51.78 -9.01 -13.77
C LEU A 26 -52.01 -7.48 -13.71
N LEU A 27 -52.06 -6.83 -14.88
CA LEU A 27 -52.34 -5.40 -15.03
C LEU A 27 -53.85 -5.09 -14.90
N GLU A 28 -54.72 -6.04 -15.25
CA GLU A 28 -56.18 -5.90 -15.09
C GLU A 28 -56.70 -6.29 -13.70
N GLN A 29 -55.92 -7.04 -12.90
CA GLN A 29 -56.27 -7.25 -11.49
C GLN A 29 -56.07 -5.95 -10.69
N ASN A 30 -57.19 -5.39 -10.26
CA ASN A 30 -57.27 -4.13 -9.53
C ASN A 30 -56.34 -4.12 -8.29
N LEU A 31 -55.22 -3.40 -8.39
CA LEU A 31 -54.15 -3.24 -7.38
C LEU A 31 -54.66 -2.77 -6.00
N MET A 32 -55.92 -2.33 -5.90
CA MET A 32 -56.56 -1.86 -4.67
C MET A 32 -56.63 -2.90 -3.53
N ASN A 33 -56.52 -4.20 -3.80
CA ASN A 33 -56.60 -5.24 -2.76
C ASN A 33 -55.24 -5.80 -2.31
N MET A 34 -54.13 -5.29 -2.87
CA MET A 34 -52.79 -5.81 -2.59
C MET A 34 -52.30 -5.40 -1.18
N ASP A 35 -52.65 -4.20 -0.72
CA ASP A 35 -52.37 -3.74 0.64
C ASP A 35 -53.10 -4.57 1.70
N VAL A 36 -54.34 -4.99 1.41
CA VAL A 36 -55.13 -5.86 2.31
C VAL A 36 -54.44 -7.21 2.46
N ARG A 37 -53.98 -7.82 1.36
CA ARG A 37 -53.27 -9.12 1.40
C ARG A 37 -51.89 -9.05 2.05
N LEU A 38 -51.16 -7.93 1.89
CA LEU A 38 -49.89 -7.70 2.58
C LEU A 38 -50.08 -7.45 4.08
N SER A 39 -51.20 -6.83 4.47
CA SER A 39 -51.56 -6.63 5.88
C SER A 39 -52.05 -7.91 6.58
N GLU A 40 -52.69 -8.83 5.85
CA GLU A 40 -53.13 -10.14 6.37
C GLU A 40 -51.95 -11.11 6.59
N ALA A 41 -50.79 -10.88 5.97
CA ALA A 41 -49.60 -11.75 6.05
C ALA A 41 -48.71 -11.54 7.29
N GLY A 42 -49.10 -10.70 8.26
CA GLY A 42 -48.55 -10.73 9.61
C GLY A 42 -47.05 -10.38 9.77
N GLN A 43 -46.79 -9.07 9.86
CA GLN A 43 -45.64 -8.38 10.46
C GLN A 43 -44.33 -8.13 9.64
N ALA A 44 -43.96 -6.84 9.71
CA ALA A 44 -42.62 -6.23 9.57
C ALA A 44 -42.04 -5.94 8.18
N VAL A 45 -42.86 -5.64 7.17
CA VAL A 45 -42.36 -4.93 5.97
C VAL A 45 -43.02 -3.56 5.87
N LYS A 46 -42.25 -2.49 6.14
CA LYS A 46 -42.64 -1.13 5.75
C LYS A 46 -42.50 -1.04 4.23
N VAL A 47 -43.63 -1.07 3.52
CA VAL A 47 -43.66 -0.85 2.08
C VAL A 47 -43.31 0.62 1.81
N PRO A 48 -42.29 0.92 0.98
CA PRO A 48 -41.96 2.29 0.61
C PRO A 48 -43.15 3.01 -0.07
N PRO A 49 -43.37 4.32 0.14
CA PRO A 49 -44.50 5.05 -0.43
C PRO A 49 -44.60 5.01 -1.96
N ASP A 50 -43.49 4.73 -2.63
CA ASP A 50 -43.33 4.70 -4.09
C ASP A 50 -43.33 3.27 -4.68
N PHE A 51 -43.49 2.23 -3.85
CA PHE A 51 -43.42 0.83 -4.28
C PHE A 51 -44.40 0.53 -5.42
N GLN A 52 -45.62 1.04 -5.33
CA GLN A 52 -46.65 0.83 -6.35
C GLN A 52 -46.26 1.48 -7.70
N ALA A 53 -45.66 2.67 -7.66
CA ALA A 53 -45.20 3.37 -8.86
C ALA A 53 -44.01 2.65 -9.50
N ARG A 54 -43.08 2.12 -8.69
CA ARG A 54 -41.94 1.33 -9.17
C ARG A 54 -42.38 -0.01 -9.77
N LEU A 55 -43.38 -0.66 -9.17
CA LEU A 55 -43.94 -1.90 -9.69
C LEU A 55 -44.66 -1.69 -11.02
N GLN A 56 -45.49 -0.64 -11.14
CA GLN A 56 -46.14 -0.27 -12.40
C GLN A 56 -45.12 0.04 -13.50
N THR A 57 -44.04 0.75 -13.17
CA THR A 57 -42.97 1.09 -14.13
C THR A 57 -42.27 -0.18 -14.64
N LYS A 58 -41.98 -1.14 -13.76
CA LYS A 58 -41.34 -2.40 -14.15
C LYS A 58 -42.25 -3.29 -15.00
N LEU A 59 -43.55 -3.36 -14.68
CA LEU A 59 -44.53 -4.09 -15.48
C LEU A 59 -44.72 -3.46 -16.87
N TYR A 60 -44.69 -2.13 -16.95
CA TYR A 60 -44.75 -1.38 -18.20
C TYR A 60 -43.51 -1.61 -19.10
N ILE A 61 -42.32 -1.76 -18.50
CA ILE A 61 -41.08 -2.07 -19.23
C ILE A 61 -41.09 -3.51 -19.74
N ALA A 62 -41.57 -4.46 -18.92
CA ALA A 62 -41.61 -5.88 -19.28
C ALA A 62 -42.57 -6.20 -20.45
N SER A 63 -43.63 -5.41 -20.65
CA SER A 63 -44.59 -5.61 -21.74
C SER A 63 -44.13 -5.11 -23.12
N ARG A 64 -42.90 -4.56 -23.25
CA ARG A 64 -42.37 -3.98 -24.50
C ARG A 64 -41.14 -4.69 -25.10
N GLY A 65 -41.08 -6.02 -25.03
CA GLY A 65 -40.07 -6.80 -25.78
C GLY A 65 -40.08 -6.50 -27.30
N THR A 66 -38.91 -6.18 -27.87
CA THR A 66 -38.70 -5.77 -29.28
C THR A 66 -38.50 -7.00 -30.20
N PRO A 67 -38.91 -6.98 -31.49
CA PRO A 67 -38.98 -8.19 -32.33
C PRO A 67 -37.65 -8.60 -32.96
N ALA A 68 -37.45 -9.92 -33.10
CA ALA A 68 -36.28 -10.55 -33.72
C ALA A 68 -36.17 -10.28 -35.23
N LYS A 69 -34.95 -10.04 -35.74
CA LYS A 69 -34.63 -10.03 -37.19
C LYS A 69 -33.38 -10.85 -37.55
N GLN A 70 -33.66 -11.99 -38.16
CA GLN A 70 -33.19 -12.57 -39.44
C GLN A 70 -31.80 -12.26 -40.04
N LYS A 71 -31.16 -13.35 -40.52
CA LYS A 71 -29.80 -13.52 -41.09
C LYS A 71 -29.64 -13.23 -42.61
N GLN A 72 -28.38 -12.86 -42.97
CA GLN A 72 -27.56 -13.09 -44.21
C GLN A 72 -27.75 -12.23 -45.50
N PRO A 73 -26.79 -12.18 -46.50
CA PRO A 73 -25.29 -12.31 -46.49
C PRO A 73 -24.47 -11.37 -47.47
N LYS A 74 -23.11 -11.46 -47.34
CA LYS A 74 -21.92 -11.17 -48.20
C LYS A 74 -21.99 -10.45 -49.57
N HIS A 75 -21.02 -9.55 -49.85
CA HIS A 75 -20.35 -9.35 -51.17
C HIS A 75 -18.94 -8.71 -51.07
N LEU A 76 -18.18 -8.79 -52.17
CA LEU A 76 -16.72 -8.76 -52.40
C LEU A 76 -16.35 -7.64 -53.40
N GLY A 77 -15.23 -6.91 -53.23
CA GLY A 77 -14.37 -6.43 -54.35
C GLY A 77 -13.89 -4.95 -54.45
N TRP A 78 -12.55 -4.80 -54.51
CA TRP A 78 -11.67 -3.82 -55.23
C TRP A 78 -11.75 -2.30 -54.86
N TYR A 79 -10.66 -1.56 -54.60
CA TYR A 79 -9.54 -1.24 -55.51
C TYR A 79 -8.23 -0.83 -54.79
N ALA A 80 -7.11 -1.23 -55.40
CA ALA A 80 -5.83 -0.53 -55.36
C ALA A 80 -5.77 0.57 -56.44
N VAL A 81 -5.02 1.65 -56.22
CA VAL A 81 -4.10 2.33 -57.17
C VAL A 81 -3.69 3.69 -56.58
N GLY A 82 -2.38 3.89 -56.44
CA GLY A 82 -1.69 5.14 -56.11
C GLY A 82 -0.82 4.96 -54.87
N LEU A 83 0.51 5.15 -54.87
CA LEU A 83 1.38 5.87 -55.80
C LEU A 83 2.83 5.67 -55.26
N ALA A 84 3.58 4.61 -55.61
CA ALA A 84 4.62 4.57 -56.65
C ALA A 84 5.37 5.88 -57.02
N LEU A 85 5.52 6.87 -56.12
CA LEU A 85 6.15 8.17 -56.49
C LEU A 85 7.10 8.81 -55.47
N ILE A 86 7.72 8.04 -54.57
CA ILE A 86 8.73 8.58 -53.62
C ILE A 86 9.92 7.63 -53.47
N VAL A 87 10.57 7.25 -54.59
CA VAL A 87 11.87 6.53 -54.56
C VAL A 87 12.90 7.19 -55.50
N MET A 88 12.59 8.35 -56.09
CA MET A 88 13.44 8.94 -57.13
C MET A 88 13.75 10.43 -56.89
N VAL A 89 14.28 10.78 -55.71
CA VAL A 89 14.86 12.12 -55.47
C VAL A 89 16.20 12.13 -54.70
N PHE A 90 16.57 11.12 -53.91
CA PHE A 90 17.74 11.24 -53.01
C PHE A 90 19.08 10.65 -53.50
N ALA A 91 19.40 10.72 -54.80
CA ALA A 91 20.63 10.13 -55.35
C ALA A 91 21.60 11.11 -56.06
N PHE A 92 21.42 12.43 -55.97
CA PHE A 92 22.39 13.38 -56.53
C PHE A 92 22.59 14.58 -55.60
N LEU A 93 23.79 14.64 -54.98
CA LEU A 93 24.57 15.81 -54.55
C LEU A 93 25.19 15.66 -53.14
N LEU A 94 26.34 15.00 -53.08
CA LEU A 94 27.47 15.33 -52.19
C LEU A 94 28.17 16.61 -52.72
N PRO A 95 29.21 17.24 -52.08
CA PRO A 95 29.77 17.16 -50.72
C PRO A 95 30.28 18.53 -50.12
N ALA A 96 30.73 18.56 -48.85
CA ALA A 96 31.91 19.31 -48.31
C ALA A 96 31.96 19.12 -46.76
N LEU A 97 32.86 18.35 -46.12
CA LEU A 97 34.30 18.60 -45.82
C LEU A 97 34.55 20.03 -45.30
N LYS A 98 34.92 20.30 -44.03
CA LYS A 98 36.06 19.77 -43.25
C LYS A 98 35.99 20.09 -41.73
N PRO A 99 36.84 19.45 -40.90
CA PRO A 99 37.01 19.66 -39.46
C PRO A 99 38.12 20.67 -39.13
N ASP A 100 38.18 21.16 -37.90
CA ASP A 100 39.42 21.57 -37.22
C ASP A 100 39.26 21.46 -35.68
N ASP A 101 40.27 20.84 -35.08
CA ASP A 101 40.54 20.73 -33.63
C ASP A 101 41.10 22.06 -33.07
N GLU A 102 40.90 22.36 -31.77
CA GLU A 102 42.03 22.62 -30.84
C GLU A 102 41.60 22.89 -29.38
N ILE A 103 42.55 22.57 -28.51
CA ILE A 103 42.56 22.45 -27.04
C ILE A 103 42.89 23.79 -26.36
N ALA A 104 42.32 24.08 -25.17
CA ALA A 104 43.04 24.69 -24.02
C ALA A 104 42.19 24.83 -22.74
N GLN A 105 42.62 24.17 -21.66
CA GLN A 105 42.45 24.59 -20.25
C GLN A 105 43.59 25.58 -19.85
N PRO A 106 43.80 25.95 -18.57
CA PRO A 106 42.95 26.66 -17.58
C PRO A 106 43.72 27.86 -16.94
N GLN A 107 43.03 28.74 -16.21
CA GLN A 107 43.53 29.63 -15.12
C GLN A 107 42.37 30.55 -14.72
N GLY A 108 42.06 30.89 -13.48
CA GLY A 108 42.75 30.82 -12.21
C GLY A 108 42.33 32.06 -11.39
N ASN A 109 41.75 31.84 -10.20
CA ASN A 109 41.58 32.73 -9.04
C ASN A 109 41.15 34.20 -9.23
N ALA A 110 40.04 34.58 -8.59
CA ALA A 110 40.04 35.66 -7.59
C ALA A 110 38.76 35.63 -6.75
N THR A 111 38.96 35.60 -5.42
CA THR A 111 37.98 35.87 -4.38
C THR A 111 37.60 37.35 -4.42
N GLU A 112 36.31 37.68 -4.51
CA GLU A 112 35.81 38.98 -4.11
C GLU A 112 34.44 38.83 -3.43
N VAL A 113 34.41 39.22 -2.16
CA VAL A 113 33.20 39.36 -1.34
C VAL A 113 32.48 40.59 -1.85
N ALA A 114 31.28 40.42 -2.41
CA ALA A 114 30.40 41.51 -2.78
C ALA A 114 28.95 41.21 -2.36
N GLU A 115 28.32 42.28 -1.88
CA GLU A 115 27.03 42.36 -1.21
C GLU A 115 25.87 41.77 -2.02
N GLN A 116 24.90 41.19 -1.31
CA GLN A 116 23.57 40.82 -1.83
C GLN A 116 22.93 42.00 -2.58
N PRO A 117 22.57 41.84 -3.88
CA PRO A 117 21.51 42.61 -4.46
C PRO A 117 20.19 41.87 -4.27
N THR A 118 19.19 42.56 -3.74
CA THR A 118 17.77 42.24 -3.92
C THR A 118 17.47 42.14 -5.41
N GLY A 119 17.40 40.92 -5.94
CA GLY A 119 17.05 40.64 -7.33
C GLY A 119 15.54 40.53 -7.51
N THR A 120 14.96 41.51 -8.17
CA THR A 120 13.77 41.31 -9.00
C THR A 120 14.09 40.26 -10.06
N VAL A 121 13.18 39.30 -10.26
CA VAL A 121 13.28 38.26 -11.30
C VAL A 121 13.33 38.96 -12.66
N ASP A 122 14.51 38.99 -13.28
CA ASP A 122 14.64 39.33 -14.70
C ASP A 122 14.03 38.19 -15.53
N ALA A 123 13.15 38.56 -16.44
CA ALA A 123 12.50 37.63 -17.36
C ALA A 123 13.54 36.83 -18.14
N VAL A 124 13.56 35.51 -17.92
CA VAL A 124 14.36 34.57 -18.70
C VAL A 124 13.92 34.67 -20.16
N ASN A 125 14.87 34.87 -21.06
CA ASN A 125 14.64 34.99 -22.49
C ASN A 125 14.06 33.65 -23.02
N PRO A 126 12.87 33.61 -23.65
CA PRO A 126 12.14 32.36 -23.97
C PRO A 126 12.79 31.47 -25.05
N THR A 127 14.00 31.78 -25.51
CA THR A 127 14.68 31.06 -26.61
C THR A 127 15.82 30.15 -26.16
N ASP A 128 16.11 30.06 -24.86
CA ASP A 128 17.20 29.23 -24.32
C ASP A 128 16.66 28.16 -23.33
N GLN A 129 15.49 27.60 -23.62
CA GLN A 129 14.90 26.51 -22.84
C GLN A 129 15.47 25.18 -23.33
N SER A 130 16.32 24.57 -22.51
CA SER A 130 16.80 23.22 -22.79
C SER A 130 15.64 22.23 -22.65
N PRO A 131 15.52 21.21 -23.53
CA PRO A 131 14.53 20.15 -23.38
C PRO A 131 14.67 19.50 -22.00
N ILE A 132 13.56 19.28 -21.29
CA ILE A 132 13.63 18.56 -20.02
C ILE A 132 13.69 17.07 -20.34
N LYS A 133 14.89 16.49 -20.26
CA LYS A 133 15.09 15.08 -20.59
C LYS A 133 14.34 14.16 -19.61
N ASN A 134 13.67 13.13 -20.13
CA ASN A 134 13.02 12.02 -19.41
C ASN A 134 11.74 12.36 -18.61
N LEU A 135 11.02 13.43 -18.99
CA LEU A 135 9.87 13.93 -18.23
C LEU A 135 8.64 13.00 -18.28
N LEU A 136 8.40 12.32 -19.41
CA LEU A 136 7.26 11.41 -19.59
C LEU A 136 7.31 10.17 -18.69
N LEU A 137 8.50 9.65 -18.42
CA LEU A 137 8.70 8.53 -17.49
C LEU A 137 8.36 8.93 -16.04
N THR A 138 8.58 10.21 -15.74
CA THR A 138 8.27 10.79 -14.43
C THR A 138 6.79 10.78 -14.17
N PHE A 139 5.95 11.17 -15.14
CA PHE A 139 4.54 11.46 -14.87
C PHE A 139 3.79 10.27 -14.24
N PHE A 140 4.23 9.03 -14.51
CA PHE A 140 3.63 7.84 -13.90
C PHE A 140 4.57 6.92 -13.13
N GLY A 141 5.86 6.83 -13.44
CA GLY A 141 6.65 5.70 -12.95
C GLY A 141 6.05 4.36 -13.42
N SER A 142 6.88 3.33 -13.57
CA SER A 142 6.37 1.99 -13.92
C SER A 142 5.43 1.41 -12.86
N SER A 143 5.48 1.92 -11.62
CA SER A 143 4.65 1.47 -10.49
C SER A 143 3.22 2.02 -10.49
N ALA A 144 2.95 3.24 -10.99
CA ALA A 144 1.56 3.72 -11.08
C ALA A 144 0.80 2.99 -12.19
N GLN A 145 1.49 2.58 -13.27
CA GLN A 145 0.91 1.71 -14.30
C GLN A 145 0.60 0.30 -13.78
N ALA A 146 1.34 -0.19 -12.78
CA ALA A 146 1.07 -1.48 -12.15
C ALA A 146 -0.06 -1.42 -11.10
N GLN A 147 -0.29 -0.27 -10.46
CA GLN A 147 -1.42 -0.06 -9.54
C GLN A 147 -2.71 0.38 -10.24
N SER A 148 -2.62 1.04 -11.40
CA SER A 148 -3.76 1.11 -12.32
C SER A 148 -3.93 -0.28 -12.94
N GLY A 149 -4.64 -1.17 -12.23
CA GLY A 149 -4.91 -2.52 -12.72
C GLY A 149 -5.30 -2.51 -14.19
N GLY A 150 -4.68 -3.41 -14.95
CA GLY A 150 -4.63 -3.35 -16.40
C GLY A 150 -6.01 -3.15 -17.05
N SER A 151 -6.08 -2.25 -18.03
CA SER A 151 -7.17 -2.14 -19.01
C SER A 151 -8.59 -1.86 -18.48
N GLY A 152 -8.73 -0.86 -17.61
CA GLY A 152 -10.00 -0.14 -17.46
C GLY A 152 -10.15 0.95 -18.53
N SER A 153 -10.36 0.58 -19.80
CA SER A 153 -10.70 1.58 -20.82
C SER A 153 -12.14 2.04 -20.59
N PHE A 154 -12.35 3.28 -20.15
CA PHE A 154 -13.67 3.90 -20.30
C PHE A 154 -13.98 4.07 -21.79
N GLY A 155 -15.20 3.75 -22.21
CA GLY A 155 -15.63 4.15 -23.54
C GLY A 155 -15.75 5.67 -23.58
N SER A 156 -15.24 6.34 -24.63
CA SER A 156 -15.44 7.79 -24.81
C SER A 156 -16.93 8.20 -24.83
N GLU A 157 -17.83 7.25 -25.08
CA GLU A 157 -19.29 7.43 -25.06
C GLU A 157 -19.89 7.52 -23.63
N GLU A 158 -19.09 7.24 -22.59
CA GLU A 158 -19.52 7.22 -21.17
C GLU A 158 -19.03 8.44 -20.37
N LEU A 159 -18.21 9.31 -20.98
CA LEU A 159 -17.66 10.52 -20.36
C LEU A 159 -18.52 11.76 -20.70
N THR A 160 -19.07 12.41 -19.66
CA THR A 160 -19.77 13.68 -19.81
C THR A 160 -19.03 14.79 -19.08
N LEU A 161 -18.78 15.90 -19.76
CA LEU A 161 -18.16 17.11 -19.19
C LEU A 161 -19.19 18.23 -19.11
N THR A 162 -19.39 18.79 -17.91
CA THR A 162 -20.25 19.97 -17.72
C THR A 162 -19.48 21.23 -17.32
N ALA A 163 -18.24 21.08 -16.87
CA ALA A 163 -17.35 22.20 -16.61
C ALA A 163 -16.95 22.94 -17.88
N ALA A 164 -16.76 24.26 -17.77
CA ALA A 164 -16.14 25.05 -18.82
C ALA A 164 -14.62 24.82 -18.82
N PHE A 165 -14.01 24.79 -20.01
CA PHE A 165 -12.56 24.74 -20.12
C PHE A 165 -11.92 26.06 -19.70
N PRO A 166 -10.91 26.04 -18.82
CA PRO A 166 -10.08 27.20 -18.56
C PRO A 166 -9.36 27.67 -19.83
N GLU A 167 -9.36 28.99 -20.09
CA GLU A 167 -8.62 29.61 -21.22
C GLU A 167 -7.16 29.93 -20.87
N SER A 168 -6.79 29.80 -19.60
CA SER A 168 -5.47 30.17 -19.07
C SER A 168 -5.03 29.19 -17.98
N PRO A 169 -3.72 29.01 -17.78
CA PRO A 169 -2.61 29.71 -18.43
C PRO A 169 -2.15 28.98 -19.71
N ALA A 170 -1.47 29.69 -20.61
CA ALA A 170 -0.86 29.12 -21.82
C ALA A 170 0.59 28.66 -21.60
N GLU A 171 1.19 29.05 -20.49
CA GLU A 171 2.52 28.66 -20.04
C GLU A 171 2.51 28.53 -18.51
N ALA A 172 3.35 27.67 -17.95
CA ALA A 172 3.53 27.59 -16.50
C ALA A 172 4.96 27.17 -16.15
N ILE A 173 5.38 27.51 -14.94
CA ILE A 173 6.72 27.20 -14.45
C ILE A 173 6.83 25.71 -14.10
N VAL A 174 7.80 24.99 -14.64
CA VAL A 174 8.16 23.66 -14.12
C VAL A 174 9.18 23.85 -13.01
N TYR A 175 9.10 23.01 -11.97
CA TYR A 175 10.03 23.04 -10.84
C TYR A 175 10.78 21.71 -10.69
N GLU A 176 11.86 21.75 -9.94
CA GLU A 176 12.62 20.60 -9.48
C GLU A 176 12.63 20.56 -7.94
N GLN A 177 12.35 19.40 -7.36
CA GLN A 177 12.44 19.14 -5.93
C GLN A 177 13.91 19.10 -5.48
N ALA A 178 14.28 19.97 -4.55
CA ALA A 178 15.56 19.91 -3.88
C ALA A 178 15.55 18.76 -2.85
N VAL A 179 16.57 17.91 -2.93
CA VAL A 179 16.78 16.82 -1.96
C VAL A 179 17.94 17.21 -1.06
N GLU A 180 17.64 17.44 0.21
CA GLU A 180 18.62 17.79 1.24
C GLU A 180 18.68 16.64 2.24
N GLU A 181 19.70 15.79 2.11
CA GLU A 181 19.85 14.62 2.97
C GLU A 181 20.38 14.99 4.36
N VAL A 182 19.81 14.37 5.38
CA VAL A 182 20.34 14.39 6.75
C VAL A 182 21.28 13.21 6.89
N THR A 183 22.57 13.52 7.03
CA THR A 183 23.66 12.55 6.98
C THR A 183 24.38 12.39 8.31
N SER A 184 23.96 13.14 9.34
CA SER A 184 24.63 13.16 10.64
C SER A 184 23.67 13.42 11.79
N ALA A 185 24.04 12.95 12.99
CA ALA A 185 23.29 13.19 14.21
C ALA A 185 23.24 14.69 14.57
N GLU A 186 24.32 15.44 14.30
CA GLU A 186 24.41 16.87 14.56
C GLU A 186 23.40 17.68 13.72
N GLN A 187 23.20 17.30 12.45
CA GLN A 187 22.18 17.90 11.59
C GLN A 187 20.77 17.59 12.10
N ALA A 188 20.51 16.34 12.50
CA ALA A 188 19.22 15.95 13.09
C ALA A 188 18.94 16.74 14.38
N LYS A 189 19.93 16.89 15.25
CA LYS A 189 19.84 17.67 16.50
C LYS A 189 19.57 19.15 16.23
N ALA A 190 20.30 19.76 15.30
CA ALA A 190 20.09 21.16 14.92
C ALA A 190 18.69 21.40 14.35
N PHE A 191 18.16 20.47 13.56
CA PHE A 191 16.80 20.53 13.05
C PHE A 191 15.75 20.36 14.16
N ALA A 192 15.96 19.44 15.10
CA ALA A 192 15.07 19.28 16.26
C ALA A 192 15.01 20.54 17.13
N SER A 193 16.15 21.21 17.36
CA SER A 193 16.19 22.51 18.04
C SER A 193 15.41 23.60 17.30
N GLN A 194 15.33 23.56 15.96
CA GLN A 194 14.46 24.48 15.19
C GLN A 194 12.99 24.26 15.53
N LEU A 195 12.58 23.05 15.92
CA LEU A 195 11.23 22.71 16.39
C LEU A 195 11.03 22.90 17.90
N GLY A 196 12.04 23.41 18.61
CA GLY A 196 12.00 23.59 20.06
C GLY A 196 12.26 22.32 20.87
N ILE A 197 12.75 21.25 20.24
CA ILE A 197 13.06 19.97 20.90
C ILE A 197 14.55 19.93 21.27
N GLU A 198 14.84 19.96 22.56
CA GLU A 198 16.19 19.85 23.09
C GLU A 198 16.41 18.43 23.65
N GLY A 199 16.83 17.52 22.78
CA GLY A 199 16.89 16.09 23.06
C GLY A 199 18.15 15.37 22.58
N GLU A 200 18.27 14.11 23.01
CA GLU A 200 19.30 13.19 22.52
C GLU A 200 18.90 12.58 21.17
N VAL A 201 19.90 12.16 20.39
CA VAL A 201 19.70 11.62 19.03
C VAL A 201 19.86 10.10 19.01
N TYR A 202 18.88 9.44 18.42
CA TYR A 202 18.82 8.00 18.26
C TYR A 202 18.60 7.62 16.79
N THR A 203 18.82 6.35 16.48
CA THR A 203 18.57 5.78 15.16
C THR A 203 17.45 4.76 15.23
N THR A 204 16.63 4.71 14.18
CA THR A 204 15.61 3.69 13.96
C THR A 204 15.78 3.08 12.58
N PRO A 205 15.63 1.75 12.40
CA PRO A 205 15.65 1.13 11.08
C PRO A 205 14.61 1.77 10.15
N TYR A 206 14.93 1.84 8.86
CA TYR A 206 14.06 2.38 7.82
C TYR A 206 13.74 1.32 6.75
N GLU A 207 12.52 1.33 6.22
CA GLU A 207 12.08 0.42 5.14
C GLU A 207 12.88 0.70 3.85
N GLY A 208 13.57 -0.31 3.30
CA GLY A 208 14.45 -0.15 2.14
C GLY A 208 15.94 0.05 2.48
N GLY A 209 16.32 -0.19 3.73
CA GLY A 209 17.71 -0.13 4.20
C GLY A 209 18.12 1.24 4.73
N GLY A 210 19.07 1.26 5.67
CA GLY A 210 19.51 2.47 6.37
C GLY A 210 18.74 2.77 7.66
N TYR A 211 18.83 4.02 8.12
CA TYR A 211 18.26 4.46 9.39
C TYR A 211 17.62 5.86 9.26
N SER A 212 16.57 6.11 10.04
CA SER A 212 16.05 7.45 10.33
C SER A 212 16.61 7.95 11.66
N TYR A 213 16.64 9.27 11.85
CA TYR A 213 17.05 9.88 13.12
C TYR A 213 15.82 10.20 13.97
N LEU A 214 15.82 9.78 15.23
CA LEU A 214 14.84 10.15 16.24
C LEU A 214 15.50 11.12 17.21
N VAL A 215 14.93 12.31 17.40
CA VAL A 215 15.34 13.24 18.46
C VAL A 215 14.17 13.42 19.42
N THR A 216 14.42 13.27 20.73
CA THR A 216 13.37 13.39 21.73
C THR A 216 13.89 13.98 23.05
N ASP A 217 13.08 14.84 23.66
CA ASP A 217 13.25 15.36 25.02
C ASP A 217 12.43 14.58 26.06
N GLY A 218 11.80 13.48 25.63
CA GLY A 218 10.95 12.61 26.42
C GLY A 218 9.46 12.97 26.47
N VAL A 219 9.07 14.14 25.95
CA VAL A 219 7.67 14.54 25.76
C VAL A 219 7.39 14.76 24.28
N GLN A 220 8.24 15.50 23.61
CA GLN A 220 8.22 15.73 22.18
C GLN A 220 9.23 14.83 21.50
N ASN A 221 8.92 14.45 20.26
CA ASN A 221 9.91 13.85 19.39
C ASN A 221 9.73 14.29 17.95
N VAL A 222 10.84 14.22 17.22
CA VAL A 222 10.86 14.31 15.77
C VAL A 222 11.60 13.11 15.20
N THR A 223 10.95 12.41 14.29
CA THR A 223 11.58 11.36 13.48
C THR A 223 11.84 11.92 12.08
N ILE A 224 13.11 12.02 11.71
CA ILE A 224 13.58 12.58 10.45
C ILE A 224 13.99 11.44 9.54
N THR A 225 13.35 11.33 8.38
CA THR A 225 13.55 10.20 7.46
C THR A 225 14.25 10.70 6.20
N LYS A 226 15.54 10.34 6.06
CA LYS A 226 16.47 10.72 4.98
C LYS A 226 16.71 12.22 4.79
N THR A 227 15.72 13.10 4.97
CA THR A 227 15.78 14.53 4.65
C THR A 227 15.07 15.36 5.71
N THR A 228 15.45 16.64 5.90
CA THR A 228 14.73 17.55 6.81
C THR A 228 13.37 17.99 6.26
N THR A 229 13.09 17.67 5.00
CA THR A 229 11.83 17.93 4.32
C THR A 229 10.87 16.73 4.41
N TYR A 230 11.31 15.66 5.08
CA TYR A 230 10.47 14.55 5.51
C TYR A 230 10.68 14.20 6.99
N PHE A 231 9.73 14.63 7.82
CA PHE A 231 9.74 14.28 9.23
C PHE A 231 8.34 14.12 9.79
N ILE A 232 8.29 13.41 10.91
CA ILE A 232 7.11 13.30 11.76
C ILE A 232 7.47 13.93 13.09
N TYR A 233 6.79 15.02 13.43
CA TYR A 233 6.79 15.56 14.78
C TYR A 233 5.63 14.91 15.55
N SER A 234 5.86 14.55 16.80
CA SER A 234 4.84 13.99 17.67
C SER A 234 5.01 14.50 19.09
N TYR A 235 3.90 14.88 19.69
CA TYR A 235 3.76 15.19 21.10
C TYR A 235 3.29 13.92 21.81
N THR A 236 4.24 13.23 22.45
CA THR A 236 3.98 12.00 23.21
C THR A 236 3.66 12.35 24.66
N ALA A 237 2.64 13.16 24.88
CA ALA A 237 2.01 13.12 26.19
C ALA A 237 1.24 11.80 26.23
N ASN A 238 1.77 10.85 26.99
CA ASN A 238 1.17 9.55 27.23
C ASN A 238 -0.11 9.73 28.08
N THR A 239 -1.13 10.39 27.51
CA THR A 239 -2.39 10.88 28.12
C THR A 239 -3.50 9.85 28.09
N GLY A 240 -3.29 8.70 27.44
CA GLY A 240 -4.20 7.56 27.44
C GLY A 240 -5.34 7.58 26.44
N SER A 241 -5.50 8.67 25.69
CA SER A 241 -6.46 8.77 24.58
C SER A 241 -5.67 9.15 23.34
N ILE A 242 -5.73 8.31 22.31
CA ILE A 242 -5.17 8.68 20.99
C ILE A 242 -6.31 9.27 20.13
N THR A 243 -7.58 8.88 20.37
CA THR A 243 -8.76 9.51 19.73
C THR A 243 -10.04 9.31 20.56
N SER A 244 -10.76 10.39 20.96
CA SER A 244 -12.05 10.29 21.66
C SER A 244 -13.25 10.70 20.79
N ILE A 245 -14.34 9.93 20.87
CA ILE A 245 -15.60 10.17 20.12
C ILE A 245 -16.37 11.39 20.61
N ASN A 246 -16.12 11.83 21.84
CA ASN A 246 -17.04 12.71 22.58
C ASN A 246 -16.46 14.08 22.92
N VAL A 247 -15.43 14.51 22.20
CA VAL A 247 -14.96 15.88 22.28
C VAL A 247 -15.43 16.60 21.04
N THR A 248 -16.18 17.69 21.24
CA THR A 248 -16.41 18.64 20.14
C THR A 248 -15.03 19.18 19.80
N PRO A 249 -14.43 18.80 18.67
CA PRO A 249 -13.11 19.29 18.36
C PRO A 249 -13.20 20.81 18.19
N LEU A 250 -12.08 21.52 18.30
CA LEU A 250 -12.02 22.96 18.00
C LEU A 250 -12.71 23.27 16.66
N SER A 251 -13.12 24.51 16.40
CA SER A 251 -13.57 24.83 15.04
C SER A 251 -12.40 24.69 14.05
N PHE A 252 -12.71 24.43 12.78
CA PHE A 252 -11.68 24.38 11.73
C PHE A 252 -10.81 25.65 11.71
N GLU A 253 -11.42 26.82 11.90
CA GLU A 253 -10.70 28.10 11.91
C GLU A 253 -9.76 28.23 13.12
N GLU A 254 -10.16 27.75 14.30
CA GLU A 254 -9.28 27.72 15.47
C GLU A 254 -8.09 26.77 15.26
N ARG A 255 -8.34 25.54 14.79
CA ARG A 255 -7.26 24.59 14.46
C ARG A 255 -6.31 25.16 13.42
N ARG A 256 -6.86 25.73 12.35
CA ARG A 256 -6.09 26.38 11.29
C ARG A 256 -5.17 27.45 11.87
N GLN A 257 -5.68 28.33 12.72
CA GLN A 257 -4.88 29.41 13.31
C GLN A 257 -3.76 28.88 14.20
N ILE A 258 -4.03 27.84 15.01
CA ILE A 258 -3.01 27.20 15.85
C ILE A 258 -1.93 26.54 14.99
N ALA A 259 -2.32 25.74 13.99
CA ALA A 259 -1.38 25.09 13.07
C ALA A 259 -0.56 26.11 12.26
N GLU A 260 -1.19 27.15 11.71
CA GLU A 260 -0.50 28.20 10.97
C GLU A 260 0.53 28.91 11.85
N THR A 261 0.17 29.23 13.10
CA THR A 261 1.07 29.91 14.04
C THR A 261 2.27 29.03 14.32
N PHE A 262 2.03 27.77 14.73
CA PHE A 262 3.09 26.80 14.99
C PHE A 262 4.04 26.65 13.80
N LEU A 263 3.51 26.38 12.61
CA LEU A 263 4.36 26.16 11.44
C LEU A 263 5.12 27.43 11.01
N LYS A 264 4.54 28.63 11.17
CA LYS A 264 5.23 29.90 10.85
C LYS A 264 6.35 30.21 11.84
N GLU A 265 6.11 30.01 13.15
CA GLU A 265 7.10 30.25 14.20
C GLU A 265 8.34 29.36 14.04
N HIS A 266 8.16 28.12 13.57
CA HIS A 266 9.24 27.19 13.30
C HIS A 266 9.79 27.27 11.85
N GLY A 267 9.37 28.26 11.05
CA GLY A 267 9.89 28.49 9.70
C GLY A 267 9.48 27.46 8.65
N LEU A 268 8.42 26.69 8.90
CA LEU A 268 7.94 25.58 8.06
C LEU A 268 6.88 26.01 7.02
N LEU A 269 6.32 27.23 7.13
CA LEU A 269 5.40 27.83 6.15
C LEU A 269 6.00 29.13 5.56
N ASN A 270 7.06 28.98 4.77
CA ASN A 270 7.76 30.08 4.09
C ASN A 270 7.48 30.15 2.57
N PHE A 271 6.36 29.57 2.13
CA PHE A 271 5.90 29.52 0.73
C PHE A 271 4.41 29.88 0.66
N ASN A 272 3.86 30.06 -0.55
CA ASN A 272 2.42 30.30 -0.72
C ASN A 272 1.65 29.00 -0.50
N TYR A 273 0.54 29.05 0.24
CA TYR A 273 -0.21 27.84 0.57
C TYR A 273 -1.73 28.07 0.59
N GLN A 274 -2.47 26.97 0.48
CA GLN A 274 -3.88 26.86 0.81
C GLN A 274 -4.06 25.95 2.02
N VAL A 275 -5.18 26.11 2.73
CA VAL A 275 -5.50 25.31 3.90
C VAL A 275 -6.88 24.68 3.71
N SER A 276 -6.98 23.39 3.95
CA SER A 276 -8.23 22.64 3.82
C SER A 276 -8.48 21.74 5.02
N GLU A 277 -9.76 21.47 5.28
CA GLU A 277 -10.21 20.45 6.23
C GLU A 277 -10.49 19.15 5.47
N PRO A 278 -9.83 18.02 5.82
CA PRO A 278 -10.16 16.73 5.21
C PRO A 278 -11.59 16.31 5.58
N LEU A 279 -12.40 15.95 4.59
CA LEU A 279 -13.80 15.54 4.80
C LEU A 279 -13.94 14.30 5.69
N SER A 280 -12.95 13.40 5.69
CA SER A 280 -12.97 12.18 6.47
C SER A 280 -12.55 12.36 7.93
N GLN A 281 -11.83 13.44 8.28
CA GLN A 281 -11.18 13.59 9.59
C GLN A 281 -11.19 15.02 10.13
N ILE A 282 -12.13 15.26 11.03
CA ILE A 282 -12.42 16.58 11.60
C ILE A 282 -11.37 17.10 12.60
N ASN A 283 -10.36 16.32 12.97
CA ASN A 283 -9.28 16.74 13.87
C ASN A 283 -7.99 17.12 13.12
N ARG A 284 -8.05 17.27 11.80
CA ARG A 284 -6.89 17.52 10.94
C ARG A 284 -6.95 18.86 10.21
N VAL A 285 -5.77 19.39 9.89
CA VAL A 285 -5.59 20.54 9.00
C VAL A 285 -4.51 20.18 8.00
N VAL A 286 -4.80 20.38 6.71
CA VAL A 286 -3.85 20.11 5.62
C VAL A 286 -3.42 21.43 4.98
N PHE A 287 -2.12 21.59 4.79
CA PHE A 287 -1.50 22.70 4.08
C PHE A 287 -0.99 22.23 2.73
N THR A 288 -1.47 22.88 1.68
CA THR A 288 -1.14 22.58 0.29
C THR A 288 -0.28 23.70 -0.27
N SER A 289 0.91 23.38 -0.78
CA SER A 289 1.74 24.36 -1.47
C SER A 289 1.03 24.90 -2.72
N VAL A 290 1.18 26.19 -3.00
CA VAL A 290 0.66 26.86 -4.20
C VAL A 290 1.84 27.32 -5.04
N LEU A 291 1.98 26.73 -6.21
CA LEU A 291 3.01 27.01 -7.20
C LEU A 291 2.38 27.74 -8.37
N ASP A 292 2.93 28.89 -8.75
CA ASP A 292 2.40 29.72 -9.85
C ASP A 292 0.89 30.05 -9.75
N GLY A 293 0.37 30.13 -8.52
CA GLY A 293 -1.07 30.36 -8.26
C GLY A 293 -1.94 29.10 -8.28
N TYR A 294 -1.38 27.93 -8.57
CA TYR A 294 -2.08 26.65 -8.64
C TYR A 294 -1.66 25.70 -7.50
N PRO A 295 -2.58 24.91 -6.93
CA PRO A 295 -2.27 24.03 -5.82
C PRO A 295 -1.43 22.83 -6.27
N LEU A 296 -0.57 22.35 -5.37
CA LEU A 296 0.03 21.03 -5.47
C LEU A 296 -1.07 19.98 -5.23
N LEU A 297 -1.15 18.98 -6.08
CA LEU A 297 -2.14 17.92 -6.01
C LEU A 297 -1.88 17.04 -4.78
N ILE A 298 -2.96 16.74 -4.04
CA ILE A 298 -2.97 15.79 -2.93
C ILE A 298 -3.98 14.70 -3.28
N THR A 299 -3.50 13.59 -3.81
CA THR A 299 -4.35 12.47 -4.27
C THR A 299 -4.25 11.24 -3.37
N ASP A 300 -3.08 10.94 -2.78
CA ASP A 300 -2.90 9.85 -1.81
C ASP A 300 -1.56 9.92 -1.03
N THR A 301 -1.15 8.79 -0.40
CA THR A 301 0.09 8.62 0.37
C THR A 301 1.40 8.84 -0.42
N TYR A 302 1.33 9.05 -1.74
CA TYR A 302 2.50 9.23 -2.62
C TYR A 302 2.72 10.68 -3.07
N ASN A 303 1.91 11.64 -2.60
CA ASN A 303 2.11 13.06 -2.88
C ASN A 303 2.67 13.81 -1.66
N PRO A 304 3.48 14.87 -1.86
CA PRO A 304 3.92 15.74 -0.79
C PRO A 304 2.73 16.46 -0.12
N PHE A 305 2.63 16.40 1.20
CA PHE A 305 1.63 17.13 1.98
C PHE A 305 2.16 17.52 3.36
N ILE A 306 1.52 18.51 3.97
CA ILE A 306 1.73 18.90 5.37
C ILE A 306 0.42 18.72 6.09
N GLU A 307 0.39 17.82 7.06
CA GLU A 307 -0.79 17.51 7.88
C GLU A 307 -0.48 17.78 9.34
N VAL A 308 -1.34 18.56 9.99
CA VAL A 308 -1.32 18.80 11.43
C VAL A 308 -2.54 18.14 12.05
N ARG A 309 -2.31 17.37 13.11
CA ARG A 309 -3.35 16.71 13.90
C ARG A 309 -3.44 17.30 15.28
N PHE A 310 -4.66 17.27 15.80
CA PHE A 310 -5.00 17.84 17.08
C PHE A 310 -5.51 16.78 18.03
N ASP A 311 -5.07 16.87 19.28
CA ASP A 311 -5.63 16.08 20.38
C ASP A 311 -7.01 16.63 20.78
N ASP A 312 -7.66 15.88 21.69
CA ASP A 312 -8.94 16.25 22.28
C ASP A 312 -8.92 17.59 23.04
N ALA A 313 -7.76 18.02 23.53
CA ALA A 313 -7.60 19.30 24.21
C ALA A 313 -7.38 20.47 23.24
N GLY A 314 -7.24 20.19 21.94
CA GLY A 314 -6.96 21.18 20.90
C GLY A 314 -5.49 21.56 20.78
N ASN A 315 -4.58 20.79 21.36
CA ASN A 315 -3.14 20.94 21.15
C ASN A 315 -2.71 20.19 19.88
N ILE A 316 -1.56 20.58 19.32
CA ILE A 316 -0.95 19.83 18.21
C ILE A 316 -0.41 18.51 18.76
N GLU A 317 -1.04 17.41 18.36
CA GLU A 317 -0.63 16.05 18.71
C GLU A 317 0.51 15.59 17.81
N SER A 318 0.37 15.80 16.50
CA SER A 318 1.38 15.39 15.52
C SER A 318 1.36 16.28 14.29
N LEU A 319 2.51 16.29 13.62
CA LEU A 319 2.71 16.93 12.33
C LEU A 319 3.44 15.95 11.43
N VAL A 320 2.83 15.63 10.28
CA VAL A 320 3.51 14.96 9.17
C VAL A 320 3.91 16.03 8.17
N TYR A 321 5.21 16.22 7.97
CA TYR A 321 5.74 17.17 7.00
C TYR A 321 6.45 16.41 5.90
N ARG A 322 5.90 16.50 4.67
CA ARG A 322 6.47 15.93 3.45
C ARG A 322 6.43 16.98 2.36
N LEU A 323 7.40 17.88 2.33
CA LEU A 323 7.44 18.92 1.31
C LEU A 323 8.88 19.34 1.04
N ASN A 324 9.38 18.98 -0.13
CA ASN A 324 10.68 19.44 -0.60
C ASN A 324 10.60 20.90 -1.05
N LYS A 325 11.74 21.59 -1.02
CA LYS A 325 11.85 22.92 -1.64
C LYS A 325 11.73 22.75 -3.16
N PHE A 326 11.05 23.69 -3.81
CA PHE A 326 10.87 23.68 -5.27
C PHE A 326 11.70 24.77 -5.91
N ASN A 327 12.64 24.37 -6.77
CA ASN A 327 13.46 25.28 -7.55
C ASN A 327 12.86 25.44 -8.94
N PRO A 328 12.52 26.66 -9.40
CA PRO A 328 11.99 26.86 -10.74
C PRO A 328 13.07 26.55 -11.78
N ILE A 329 12.75 25.75 -12.79
CA ILE A 329 13.68 25.39 -13.86
C ILE A 329 13.39 26.13 -15.18
N GLY A 330 12.15 26.56 -15.41
CA GLY A 330 11.76 27.31 -16.61
C GLY A 330 10.23 27.40 -16.77
N SER A 331 9.77 28.31 -17.64
CA SER A 331 8.35 28.46 -18.01
C SER A 331 8.08 27.73 -19.32
N TYR A 332 7.17 26.77 -19.36
CA TYR A 332 6.94 25.93 -20.54
C TYR A 332 5.55 26.12 -21.11
N PRO A 333 5.38 26.07 -22.44
CA PRO A 333 4.07 26.18 -23.06
C PRO A 333 3.21 24.96 -22.71
N LEU A 334 1.96 25.24 -22.37
CA LEU A 334 0.96 24.24 -22.00
C LEU A 334 0.03 23.95 -23.17
N ARG A 335 -0.37 22.69 -23.30
CA ARG A 335 -1.59 22.32 -24.02
C ARG A 335 -2.79 22.86 -23.26
N SER A 336 -3.79 23.33 -23.98
CA SER A 336 -5.05 23.81 -23.40
C SER A 336 -5.84 22.67 -22.75
N ALA A 337 -6.72 23.00 -21.80
CA ALA A 337 -7.60 22.02 -21.17
C ALA A 337 -8.49 21.29 -22.18
N GLN A 338 -8.88 21.94 -23.28
CA GLN A 338 -9.63 21.33 -24.37
C GLN A 338 -8.79 20.29 -25.13
N GLU A 339 -7.52 20.57 -25.39
CA GLU A 339 -6.60 19.60 -26.02
C GLU A 339 -6.33 18.41 -25.10
N ALA A 340 -6.19 18.66 -23.79
CA ALA A 340 -6.07 17.61 -22.79
C ALA A 340 -7.33 16.72 -22.73
N TRP A 341 -8.52 17.32 -22.81
CA TRP A 341 -9.78 16.57 -22.89
C TRP A 341 -9.91 15.75 -24.17
N ASN A 342 -9.53 16.32 -25.31
CA ASN A 342 -9.51 15.57 -26.57
C ASN A 342 -8.56 14.38 -26.49
N LEU A 343 -7.43 14.51 -25.80
CA LEU A 343 -6.51 13.40 -25.59
C LEU A 343 -7.15 12.24 -24.81
N ILE A 344 -7.90 12.54 -23.74
CA ILE A 344 -8.68 11.53 -22.99
C ILE A 344 -9.66 10.80 -23.92
N LEU A 345 -10.36 11.55 -24.78
CA LEU A 345 -11.37 10.98 -25.69
C LEU A 345 -10.76 10.16 -26.83
N GLU A 346 -9.61 10.56 -27.36
CA GLU A 346 -8.94 9.90 -28.48
C GLU A 346 -8.16 8.66 -28.05
N ASN A 347 -7.49 8.72 -26.90
CA ASN A 347 -6.66 7.64 -26.38
C ASN A 347 -6.64 7.68 -24.84
N PRO A 348 -7.62 7.06 -24.15
CA PRO A 348 -7.65 7.03 -22.69
C PRO A 348 -6.48 6.25 -22.07
N ASN A 349 -5.80 5.40 -22.85
CA ASN A 349 -4.61 4.65 -22.43
C ASN A 349 -3.31 5.37 -22.79
N ASP A 350 -3.37 6.64 -23.20
CA ASP A 350 -2.18 7.43 -23.49
C ASP A 350 -1.30 7.58 -22.24
N LYS A 351 0.01 7.42 -22.40
CA LYS A 351 1.01 7.59 -21.33
C LYS A 351 1.05 8.99 -20.69
N ARG A 352 0.22 9.92 -21.16
CA ARG A 352 0.02 11.28 -20.62
C ARG A 352 -1.26 11.40 -19.78
N VAL A 353 -2.06 10.34 -19.65
CA VAL A 353 -3.34 10.33 -18.95
C VAL A 353 -3.29 9.35 -17.78
N GLN A 354 -3.67 9.82 -16.60
CA GLN A 354 -3.95 9.00 -15.41
C GLN A 354 -5.42 9.10 -15.09
N TYR A 355 -5.98 8.06 -14.50
CA TYR A 355 -7.21 8.21 -13.76
C TYR A 355 -7.15 7.44 -12.44
N THR A 356 -7.91 7.96 -11.48
CA THR A 356 -8.11 7.36 -10.17
C THR A 356 -9.61 7.36 -9.90
N ILE A 357 -10.13 6.22 -9.45
CA ILE A 357 -11.49 6.10 -8.94
C ILE A 357 -11.41 5.80 -7.46
N THR A 358 -11.94 6.72 -6.66
CA THR A 358 -11.89 6.63 -5.20
C THR A 358 -13.29 6.41 -4.67
N SER A 359 -13.49 5.31 -3.93
CA SER A 359 -14.73 5.13 -3.18
C SER A 359 -14.78 6.13 -2.03
N PRO A 360 -15.92 6.82 -1.78
CA PRO A 360 -16.04 7.73 -0.65
C PRO A 360 -15.85 6.98 0.67
N ASP A 361 -16.24 5.70 0.70
CA ASP A 361 -16.08 4.81 1.85
C ASP A 361 -14.62 4.35 2.07
N ARG A 362 -13.75 4.48 1.05
CA ARG A 362 -12.31 4.18 1.14
C ARG A 362 -11.45 5.40 1.51
N LEU A 363 -12.01 6.61 1.56
CA LEU A 363 -11.32 7.75 2.15
C LEU A 363 -11.06 7.40 3.62
N MET A 364 -9.79 7.21 3.97
CA MET A 364 -9.26 6.61 5.22
C MET A 364 -10.32 6.53 6.34
N PRO A 365 -10.60 5.33 6.89
CA PRO A 365 -11.65 5.17 7.89
C PRO A 365 -11.51 6.26 8.94
N LEU A 366 -12.64 6.90 9.28
CA LEU A 366 -12.80 7.71 10.49
C LEU A 366 -11.97 7.05 11.57
N GLU A 367 -10.95 7.75 12.10
CA GLU A 367 -10.02 7.14 13.04
C GLU A 367 -10.81 6.45 14.14
N VAL A 368 -10.67 5.13 14.15
CA VAL A 368 -11.48 4.32 15.04
C VAL A 368 -10.94 4.55 16.44
N PRO A 369 -11.78 5.05 17.37
CA PRO A 369 -11.39 5.46 18.70
C PRO A 369 -10.52 4.41 19.39
N ASN A 370 -9.41 4.87 19.95
CA ASN A 370 -8.43 4.03 20.62
C ASN A 370 -7.86 4.69 21.88
N TRP A 371 -7.57 3.84 22.86
CA TRP A 371 -7.06 4.23 24.17
C TRP A 371 -5.85 3.38 24.54
N SER A 372 -4.90 4.01 25.23
CA SER A 372 -3.73 3.34 25.81
C SER A 372 -3.79 3.47 27.32
N HIS A 373 -3.29 2.48 28.05
CA HIS A 373 -3.32 2.52 29.51
C HIS A 373 -2.40 3.62 30.07
N VAL A 374 -2.88 4.37 31.07
CA VAL A 374 -2.12 5.44 31.73
C VAL A 374 -1.74 4.98 33.12
N TYR A 375 -0.48 4.61 33.29
CA TYR A 375 0.05 4.25 34.60
C TYR A 375 0.13 5.46 35.54
N PRO A 376 0.03 5.29 36.86
CA PRO A 376 0.21 6.38 37.80
C PRO A 376 1.67 6.88 37.86
N ILE A 377 1.85 8.14 38.26
CA ILE A 377 3.12 8.79 38.55
C ILE A 377 3.38 8.79 40.07
N ASP A 378 4.65 8.82 40.47
CA ASP A 378 5.12 8.82 41.87
C ASP A 378 4.64 7.59 42.66
N GLN A 379 4.48 6.46 41.97
CA GLN A 379 4.06 5.19 42.56
C GLN A 379 4.91 4.04 42.00
N ASN A 380 4.97 2.94 42.74
CA ASN A 380 5.41 1.69 42.13
C ASN A 380 4.35 1.22 41.14
N VAL A 381 4.82 0.87 39.93
CA VAL A 381 3.96 0.40 38.84
C VAL A 381 4.49 -0.90 38.28
N ASP A 382 3.55 -1.75 37.85
CA ASP A 382 3.80 -3.01 37.15
C ASP A 382 3.31 -2.84 35.70
N ILE A 383 4.23 -2.91 34.75
CA ILE A 383 3.98 -2.71 33.32
C ILE A 383 4.09 -4.05 32.61
N TYR A 384 3.06 -4.37 31.83
CA TYR A 384 3.04 -5.51 30.94
C TYR A 384 3.04 -4.98 29.51
N SER A 385 4.21 -4.98 28.87
CA SER A 385 4.38 -4.35 27.57
C SER A 385 5.57 -4.95 26.81
N GLY A 386 5.56 -4.79 25.49
CA GLY A 386 6.80 -4.89 24.73
C GLY A 386 7.69 -3.67 25.00
N ILE A 387 9.00 -3.83 24.78
CA ILE A 387 9.93 -2.70 24.85
C ILE A 387 10.37 -2.28 23.45
N ILE A 388 10.59 -0.99 23.28
CA ILE A 388 11.25 -0.43 22.10
C ILE A 388 12.63 0.04 22.54
N VAL A 389 13.65 -0.35 21.78
CA VAL A 389 15.05 0.01 22.02
C VAL A 389 15.55 0.78 20.80
N TYR A 390 16.05 1.98 21.03
CA TYR A 390 16.69 2.80 20.01
C TYR A 390 18.17 2.94 20.32
N ASP A 391 19.00 2.68 19.31
CA ASP A 391 20.44 2.88 19.41
C ASP A 391 20.77 4.37 19.38
N SER A 392 21.70 4.81 20.22
CA SER A 392 22.17 6.19 20.16
C SER A 392 22.91 6.43 18.85
N ALA A 393 22.65 7.58 18.23
CA ALA A 393 23.41 8.04 17.08
C ALA A 393 24.82 8.56 17.46
N GLU A 394 25.06 8.80 18.75
CA GLU A 394 26.35 9.26 19.28
C GLU A 394 27.18 8.06 19.79
N THR A 395 28.49 8.04 19.48
CA THR A 395 29.37 6.87 19.71
C THR A 395 29.46 6.42 21.18
N SER A 396 29.13 7.30 22.14
CA SER A 396 29.11 7.00 23.57
C SER A 396 27.74 7.22 24.23
N GLY A 397 26.69 7.43 23.44
CA GLY A 397 25.36 7.67 23.97
C GLY A 397 24.72 6.39 24.50
N LYS A 398 23.82 6.54 25.48
CA LYS A 398 23.04 5.42 26.02
C LYS A 398 21.90 5.08 25.05
N LYS A 399 21.52 3.81 24.97
CA LYS A 399 20.29 3.41 24.25
C LYS A 399 19.07 4.02 24.93
N LEU A 400 18.09 4.45 24.14
CA LEU A 400 16.76 4.81 24.66
C LEU A 400 15.91 3.55 24.73
N VAL A 401 15.35 3.27 25.90
CA VAL A 401 14.46 2.14 26.12
C VAL A 401 13.12 2.66 26.60
N THR A 402 12.03 2.28 25.92
CA THR A 402 10.67 2.70 26.30
C THR A 402 9.74 1.50 26.47
N ALA A 403 8.82 1.60 27.44
CA ALA A 403 7.79 0.58 27.70
C ALA A 403 6.59 1.20 28.44
N GLY A 404 5.36 0.82 28.08
CA GLY A 404 4.14 1.39 28.70
C GLY A 404 4.05 2.92 28.62
N GLY A 405 4.76 3.51 27.64
CA GLY A 405 4.99 4.94 27.47
C GLY A 405 5.71 5.65 28.64
N PHE A 406 6.61 4.94 29.30
CA PHE A 406 7.71 5.51 30.08
C PHE A 406 9.04 5.36 29.34
N ILE A 407 9.97 6.26 29.65
CA ILE A 407 11.40 6.07 29.43
C ILE A 407 11.94 5.24 30.60
N LEU A 408 12.64 4.14 30.29
CA LEU A 408 13.21 3.27 31.31
C LEU A 408 14.60 3.76 31.73
N GLU A 409 14.88 3.68 33.03
CA GLU A 409 16.17 4.00 33.61
C GLU A 409 16.62 2.94 34.61
N GLY A 410 17.93 2.91 34.92
CA GLY A 410 18.54 1.94 35.83
C GLY A 410 19.47 0.97 35.09
N GLU A 411 19.59 -0.25 35.63
CA GLU A 411 20.40 -1.32 35.05
C GLU A 411 19.59 -2.08 33.98
N LEU A 412 19.72 -1.65 32.72
CA LEU A 412 18.89 -2.16 31.61
C LEU A 412 19.58 -3.22 30.73
N ASP A 413 20.88 -3.47 30.91
CA ASP A 413 21.67 -4.33 30.02
C ASP A 413 21.08 -5.75 29.88
N SER A 414 20.56 -6.31 30.96
CA SER A 414 19.95 -7.64 30.95
C SER A 414 18.61 -7.66 30.19
N LEU A 415 17.81 -6.59 30.31
CA LEU A 415 16.54 -6.43 29.60
C LEU A 415 16.77 -6.22 28.10
N ILE A 416 17.75 -5.39 27.74
CA ILE A 416 18.17 -5.16 26.35
C ILE A 416 18.70 -6.47 25.73
N ALA A 417 19.54 -7.21 26.45
CA ALA A 417 20.07 -8.49 25.98
C ALA A 417 18.95 -9.52 25.75
N ALA A 418 17.92 -9.55 26.61
CA ALA A 418 16.75 -10.41 26.42
C ALA A 418 15.89 -9.99 25.22
N LYS A 419 15.81 -8.69 24.91
CA LYS A 419 15.19 -8.20 23.67
C LYS A 419 16.01 -8.61 22.44
N GLU A 420 17.32 -8.44 22.45
CA GLU A 420 18.14 -8.77 21.28
C GLU A 420 18.22 -10.30 21.06
N ASN A 421 18.19 -11.07 22.15
CA ASN A 421 18.22 -12.52 22.15
C ASN A 421 17.07 -13.07 23.03
N PRO A 422 15.84 -13.16 22.49
CA PRO A 422 14.68 -13.63 23.24
C PRO A 422 14.97 -15.01 23.86
N PRO A 423 14.75 -15.18 25.18
CA PRO A 423 14.96 -16.46 25.84
C PRO A 423 14.00 -17.51 25.28
N SER A 424 14.40 -18.79 25.36
CA SER A 424 13.47 -19.89 25.14
C SER A 424 12.29 -19.82 26.13
N LEU A 425 11.14 -20.35 25.73
CA LEU A 425 9.97 -20.44 26.60
C LEU A 425 10.32 -21.12 27.93
N THR A 426 9.82 -20.56 29.03
CA THR A 426 9.93 -21.16 30.36
C THR A 426 9.16 -22.49 30.43
N GLU A 427 9.49 -23.38 31.38
CA GLU A 427 8.76 -24.65 31.56
C GLU A 427 7.25 -24.44 31.74
N ALA A 428 6.84 -23.40 32.48
CA ALA A 428 5.43 -23.05 32.67
C ALA A 428 4.75 -22.58 31.37
N GLN A 429 5.47 -21.86 30.50
CA GLN A 429 4.96 -21.46 29.19
C GLN A 429 4.85 -22.65 28.24
N LEU A 430 5.86 -23.53 28.24
CA LEU A 430 5.85 -24.78 27.48
C LEU A 430 4.71 -25.70 27.92
N GLU A 431 4.41 -25.76 29.22
CA GLU A 431 3.26 -26.48 29.77
C GLU A 431 1.95 -25.91 29.21
N LYS A 432 1.75 -24.59 29.23
CA LYS A 432 0.56 -23.94 28.64
C LYS A 432 0.41 -24.19 27.12
N VAL A 433 1.51 -24.22 26.37
CA VAL A 433 1.52 -24.62 24.95
C VAL A 433 1.11 -26.08 24.81
N THR A 434 1.67 -26.96 25.63
CA THR A 434 1.41 -28.42 25.61
C THR A 434 -0.04 -28.74 25.98
N GLU A 435 -0.61 -28.01 26.92
CA GLU A 435 -2.01 -28.13 27.34
C GLU A 435 -3.00 -27.53 26.33
N GLY A 436 -2.50 -26.89 25.26
CA GLY A 436 -3.33 -26.25 24.23
C GLY A 436 -4.05 -24.99 24.72
N ILE A 437 -3.60 -24.41 25.84
CA ILE A 437 -4.14 -23.14 26.37
C ILE A 437 -3.75 -22.00 25.44
N ILE A 438 -2.55 -22.07 24.85
CA ILE A 438 -2.06 -21.13 23.84
C ILE A 438 -1.41 -21.88 22.68
N SER A 439 -1.46 -21.28 21.50
CA SER A 439 -0.72 -21.77 20.32
C SER A 439 0.77 -21.46 20.44
N GLU A 440 1.59 -22.22 19.72
CA GLU A 440 3.03 -21.94 19.57
C GLU A 440 3.26 -20.53 18.99
N LYS A 441 2.44 -20.11 18.02
CA LYS A 441 2.41 -18.75 17.45
C LYS A 441 2.17 -17.67 18.51
N GLN A 442 1.21 -17.89 19.42
CA GLN A 442 0.97 -16.97 20.54
C GLN A 442 2.17 -16.95 21.48
N ALA A 443 2.77 -18.09 21.78
CA ALA A 443 3.98 -18.17 22.61
C ALA A 443 5.19 -17.43 21.99
N TYR A 444 5.33 -17.38 20.65
CA TYR A 444 6.34 -16.54 19.99
C TYR A 444 6.11 -15.04 20.21
N GLY A 445 4.86 -14.59 20.38
CA GLY A 445 4.57 -13.21 20.79
C GLY A 445 4.94 -12.89 22.24
N TRP A 446 5.04 -13.91 23.10
CA TRP A 446 5.30 -13.73 24.53
C TRP A 446 6.75 -13.40 24.86
N VAL A 447 7.72 -13.94 24.12
CA VAL A 447 9.15 -13.65 24.39
C VAL A 447 9.52 -12.19 24.12
N TRP A 448 8.61 -11.45 23.48
CA TRP A 448 8.73 -10.02 23.22
C TRP A 448 7.88 -9.16 24.18
N PHE A 449 7.25 -9.78 25.18
CA PHE A 449 6.37 -9.14 26.15
C PHE A 449 6.91 -9.32 27.57
N TYR A 450 7.12 -8.22 28.27
CA TYR A 450 7.84 -8.18 29.53
C TYR A 450 6.93 -7.70 30.65
N HIS A 451 7.14 -8.25 31.84
CA HIS A 451 6.65 -7.69 33.09
C HIS A 451 7.79 -6.87 33.70
N ILE A 452 7.59 -5.55 33.79
CA ILE A 452 8.61 -4.58 34.23
C ILE A 452 8.02 -3.80 35.40
N TRP A 453 8.74 -3.72 36.51
CA TRP A 453 8.28 -2.98 37.68
C TRP A 453 9.33 -2.03 38.22
N GLY A 454 8.84 -0.98 38.86
CA GLY A 454 9.69 -0.01 39.54
C GLY A 454 8.95 1.26 39.90
N GLN A 455 9.73 2.27 40.28
CA GLN A 455 9.21 3.55 40.73
C GLN A 455 9.04 4.50 39.55
N SER A 456 7.79 4.89 39.27
CA SER A 456 7.49 5.90 38.25
C SER A 456 7.70 7.30 38.80
N TYR A 457 8.12 8.22 37.93
CA TYR A 457 8.18 9.65 38.22
C TYR A 457 7.99 10.47 36.94
N GLN A 458 7.72 11.77 37.09
CA GLN A 458 7.64 12.73 35.99
C GLN A 458 8.63 13.87 36.27
N ASP A 459 9.40 14.26 35.27
CA ASP A 459 10.33 15.39 35.40
C ASP A 459 9.63 16.75 35.25
N GLU A 460 10.42 17.83 35.34
CA GLU A 460 9.90 19.21 35.25
C GLU A 460 9.38 19.56 33.84
N ASN A 461 9.82 18.85 32.80
CA ASN A 461 9.38 19.05 31.41
C ASN A 461 8.07 18.29 31.13
N GLY A 462 7.77 17.26 31.93
CA GLY A 462 6.63 16.38 31.78
C GLY A 462 6.99 14.98 31.27
N ALA A 463 8.29 14.70 31.02
CA ALA A 463 8.75 13.41 30.58
C ALA A 463 8.57 12.38 31.70
N ARG A 464 8.09 11.20 31.32
CA ARG A 464 7.70 10.15 32.26
C ARG A 464 8.76 9.07 32.28
N TYR A 465 9.29 8.80 33.46
CA TYR A 465 10.34 7.82 33.67
C TYR A 465 9.89 6.69 34.56
N LEU A 466 10.48 5.52 34.36
CA LEU A 466 10.40 4.38 35.27
C LEU A 466 11.83 3.99 35.66
N THR A 467 12.18 4.19 36.93
CA THR A 467 13.40 3.59 37.48
C THR A 467 13.12 2.10 37.68
N VAL A 468 13.69 1.27 36.82
CA VAL A 468 13.44 -0.17 36.80
C VAL A 468 14.08 -0.81 38.03
N GLU A 469 13.25 -1.41 38.88
CA GLU A 469 13.69 -2.19 40.04
C GLU A 469 13.86 -3.66 39.67
N GLY A 470 13.11 -4.14 38.68
CA GLY A 470 13.26 -5.47 38.12
C GLY A 470 12.37 -5.70 36.91
N TRP A 471 12.63 -6.81 36.23
CA TRP A 471 11.84 -7.26 35.09
C TRP A 471 11.92 -8.78 34.97
N GLU A 472 10.95 -9.36 34.28
CA GLU A 472 10.94 -10.75 33.84
C GLU A 472 10.22 -10.86 32.48
N ILE A 473 10.41 -11.99 31.78
CA ILE A 473 9.51 -12.32 30.67
C ILE A 473 8.12 -12.50 31.25
N SER A 474 7.10 -11.89 30.64
CA SER A 474 5.75 -11.97 31.16
C SER A 474 5.32 -13.44 31.35
N PRO A 475 4.87 -13.82 32.56
CA PRO A 475 4.32 -15.16 32.80
C PRO A 475 2.92 -15.33 32.17
N MET A 476 2.33 -14.23 31.70
CA MET A 476 0.98 -14.14 31.16
C MET A 476 1.00 -13.74 29.67
N PRO A 477 0.10 -14.31 28.85
CA PRO A 477 -0.08 -13.91 27.46
C PRO A 477 -0.54 -12.46 27.38
N ASP A 478 -0.04 -11.76 26.38
CA ASP A 478 -0.79 -10.69 25.75
C ASP A 478 -1.99 -11.31 24.99
N GLU A 479 -3.19 -11.14 25.55
CA GLU A 479 -4.46 -11.61 25.03
C GLU A 479 -5.23 -10.48 24.34
N ARG A 480 -6.06 -10.86 23.36
CA ARG A 480 -7.05 -9.99 22.73
C ARG A 480 -8.44 -10.49 23.09
N LEU A 481 -9.25 -9.64 23.71
CA LEU A 481 -10.67 -9.86 23.94
C LEU A 481 -11.48 -9.05 22.91
N LEU A 482 -12.48 -9.67 22.31
CA LEU A 482 -13.45 -9.03 21.41
C LEU A 482 -14.84 -9.06 22.06
N GLY A 483 -15.51 -7.92 22.15
CA GLY A 483 -16.74 -7.80 22.93
C GLY A 483 -17.24 -6.38 23.08
N GLU A 484 -18.09 -6.13 24.07
CA GLU A 484 -18.72 -4.82 24.28
C GLU A 484 -18.65 -4.40 25.75
N PHE A 485 -18.48 -3.10 26.02
CA PHE A 485 -18.69 -2.56 27.37
C PHE A 485 -20.17 -2.31 27.63
N THR A 486 -20.67 -2.80 28.77
CA THR A 486 -22.05 -2.60 29.21
C THR A 486 -22.07 -2.19 30.68
N THR A 487 -23.00 -1.29 31.03
CA THR A 487 -23.25 -0.93 32.42
C THR A 487 -24.25 -1.91 33.05
N VAL A 488 -23.80 -2.66 34.07
CA VAL A 488 -24.63 -3.56 34.88
C VAL A 488 -24.52 -3.16 36.34
N ASN A 489 -25.66 -2.87 36.99
CA ASN A 489 -25.70 -2.47 38.41
C ASN A 489 -24.77 -1.29 38.76
N GLN A 490 -24.67 -0.29 37.89
CA GLN A 490 -23.78 0.89 38.03
C GLN A 490 -22.27 0.59 37.91
N GLN A 491 -21.89 -0.62 37.53
CA GLN A 491 -20.51 -0.98 37.20
C GLN A 491 -20.39 -1.21 35.69
N ILE A 492 -19.35 -0.67 35.08
CA ILE A 492 -18.99 -0.98 33.69
C ILE A 492 -18.33 -2.36 33.69
N ILE A 493 -18.86 -3.27 32.88
CA ILE A 493 -18.29 -4.60 32.64
C ILE A 493 -18.05 -4.77 31.14
N PHE A 494 -17.05 -5.56 30.78
CA PHE A 494 -16.85 -5.98 29.40
C PHE A 494 -17.45 -7.37 29.22
N ILE A 495 -18.22 -7.56 28.15
CA ILE A 495 -18.83 -8.86 27.80
C ILE A 495 -18.21 -9.29 26.48
N ASP A 496 -17.46 -10.39 26.50
CA ASP A 496 -16.83 -10.90 25.28
C ASP A 496 -17.84 -11.63 24.37
N GLU A 497 -17.40 -11.99 23.17
CA GLU A 497 -18.20 -12.71 22.16
C GLU A 497 -18.76 -14.06 22.65
N ASN A 498 -18.14 -14.66 23.67
CA ASN A 498 -18.59 -15.91 24.29
C ASN A 498 -19.58 -15.66 25.44
N GLY A 499 -19.89 -14.40 25.74
CA GLY A 499 -20.75 -13.98 26.84
C GLY A 499 -20.08 -14.02 28.22
N GLN A 500 -18.76 -14.23 28.29
CA GLN A 500 -18.00 -14.13 29.54
C GLN A 500 -17.85 -12.68 29.94
N ARG A 501 -17.94 -12.44 31.25
CA ARG A 501 -17.88 -11.10 31.85
C ARG A 501 -16.48 -10.85 32.37
N TRP A 502 -15.96 -9.69 32.03
CA TRP A 502 -14.64 -9.22 32.41
C TRP A 502 -14.75 -7.91 33.19
N ASN A 503 -14.05 -7.84 34.31
CA ASN A 503 -13.79 -6.63 35.07
C ASN A 503 -12.48 -6.02 34.59
N ILE A 504 -12.59 -4.88 33.93
CA ILE A 504 -11.45 -4.16 33.36
C ILE A 504 -11.30 -2.88 34.21
N PRO A 505 -10.26 -2.80 35.07
CA PRO A 505 -10.07 -1.65 35.95
C PRO A 505 -9.53 -0.44 35.18
N ASP A 506 -9.59 0.72 35.81
CA ASP A 506 -8.94 1.96 35.34
C ASP A 506 -9.30 2.33 33.89
N LEU A 507 -10.56 2.10 33.53
CA LEU A 507 -11.09 2.47 32.22
C LEU A 507 -11.09 4.00 32.06
N PRO A 508 -10.90 4.51 30.83
CA PRO A 508 -11.11 5.92 30.54
C PRO A 508 -12.52 6.37 30.96
N ASP A 509 -12.64 7.62 31.45
CA ASP A 509 -13.91 8.20 31.93
C ASP A 509 -15.07 8.13 30.93
N ARG A 510 -14.76 7.98 29.62
CA ARG A 510 -15.73 7.98 28.52
C ARG A 510 -15.50 6.83 27.56
N ILE A 511 -15.74 5.60 28.01
CA ILE A 511 -15.72 4.44 27.12
C ILE A 511 -17.09 4.21 26.45
N PRO A 512 -17.15 4.03 25.11
CA PRO A 512 -18.38 3.70 24.40
C PRO A 512 -19.08 2.47 24.99
N GLN A 513 -20.41 2.51 25.04
CA GLN A 513 -21.22 1.41 25.58
C GLN A 513 -21.98 0.71 24.45
N ASN A 514 -22.08 -0.61 24.51
CA ASN A 514 -22.76 -1.46 23.52
C ASN A 514 -22.24 -1.22 22.08
N VAL A 515 -20.92 -1.08 21.98
CA VAL A 515 -20.19 -0.99 20.72
C VAL A 515 -19.17 -2.11 20.75
N LEU A 516 -19.01 -2.82 19.63
CA LEU A 516 -18.00 -3.86 19.50
C LEU A 516 -16.61 -3.23 19.62
N MET A 517 -15.77 -3.81 20.47
CA MET A 517 -14.46 -3.30 20.83
C MET A 517 -13.48 -4.45 21.04
N THR A 518 -12.22 -4.18 20.70
CA THR A 518 -11.08 -5.00 21.06
C THR A 518 -10.43 -4.44 22.32
N VAL A 519 -10.17 -5.30 23.31
CA VAL A 519 -9.34 -5.00 24.48
C VAL A 519 -8.11 -5.91 24.46
N ARG A 520 -6.92 -5.33 24.55
CA ARG A 520 -5.64 -6.04 24.55
C ARG A 520 -4.94 -5.85 25.90
N GLY A 521 -4.30 -6.91 26.40
CA GLY A 521 -3.64 -6.91 27.71
C GLY A 521 -3.51 -8.31 28.29
N ILE A 522 -3.52 -8.44 29.61
CA ILE A 522 -3.30 -9.72 30.30
C ILE A 522 -4.49 -10.10 31.19
N ARG A 523 -4.73 -11.40 31.33
CA ARG A 523 -5.67 -11.95 32.31
C ARG A 523 -4.98 -12.08 33.67
N ASP A 524 -5.58 -11.54 34.72
CA ASP A 524 -5.08 -11.72 36.09
C ASP A 524 -5.42 -13.14 36.58
N GLU A 525 -4.41 -13.98 36.77
CA GLU A 525 -4.61 -15.36 37.24
C GLU A 525 -5.03 -15.45 38.72
N ASN A 526 -4.77 -14.41 39.51
CA ASN A 526 -5.08 -14.39 40.94
C ASN A 526 -6.49 -13.86 41.23
N ILE A 527 -7.09 -13.13 40.28
CA ILE A 527 -8.41 -12.55 40.41
C ILE A 527 -9.25 -12.99 39.21
N ALA A 528 -10.13 -13.96 39.46
CA ALA A 528 -11.08 -14.44 38.45
C ALA A 528 -11.83 -13.27 37.79
N ASP A 529 -11.96 -13.35 36.47
CA ASP A 529 -12.63 -12.36 35.62
C ASP A 529 -12.01 -10.96 35.63
N ARG A 530 -10.76 -10.77 36.10
CA ARG A 530 -10.04 -9.49 35.96
C ARG A 530 -9.10 -9.50 34.75
N PHE A 531 -9.14 -8.42 33.98
CA PHE A 531 -8.27 -8.22 32.82
C PHE A 531 -7.54 -6.88 32.92
N THR A 532 -6.22 -6.91 32.98
CA THR A 532 -5.38 -5.71 33.00
C THR A 532 -5.06 -5.33 31.56
N TRP A 533 -5.58 -4.21 31.11
CA TRP A 533 -5.49 -3.79 29.72
C TRP A 533 -4.28 -2.88 29.47
N SER A 534 -3.74 -2.96 28.26
CA SER A 534 -2.73 -2.05 27.73
C SER A 534 -3.30 -1.15 26.62
N TYR A 535 -4.28 -1.68 25.87
CA TYR A 535 -4.86 -1.01 24.71
C TYR A 535 -6.35 -1.37 24.53
N ILE A 536 -7.19 -0.40 24.15
CA ILE A 536 -8.60 -0.59 23.80
C ILE A 536 -8.88 0.08 22.45
N LYS A 537 -9.71 -0.54 21.60
CA LYS A 537 -10.09 -0.01 20.27
C LYS A 537 -11.53 -0.37 19.91
N VAL A 538 -12.22 0.51 19.19
CA VAL A 538 -13.54 0.21 18.58
C VAL A 538 -13.41 -0.69 17.33
N GLU A 539 -14.43 -1.49 17.03
CA GLU A 539 -14.59 -2.39 15.88
C GLU A 539 -15.90 -2.07 15.11
N PRO A 540 -16.08 -2.51 13.85
CA PRO A 540 -15.12 -3.20 13.00
C PRO A 540 -14.11 -2.24 12.39
N ILE A 541 -12.89 -2.73 12.16
CA ILE A 541 -12.07 -2.24 11.06
C ILE A 541 -12.29 -3.22 9.92
N GLU A 542 -12.62 -2.75 8.71
CA GLU A 542 -12.22 -3.52 7.53
C GLU A 542 -10.72 -3.73 7.66
N ASP A 543 -10.28 -4.98 7.81
CA ASP A 543 -8.90 -5.37 8.06
C ASP A 543 -7.99 -4.85 6.94
N THR A 544 -7.61 -3.59 7.05
CA THR A 544 -6.71 -2.87 6.15
C THR A 544 -5.43 -2.48 6.89
N THR A 545 -5.28 -2.92 8.15
CA THR A 545 -4.02 -2.83 8.89
C THR A 545 -3.06 -3.86 8.26
N SER A 546 -2.08 -3.49 7.42
CA SER A 546 -1.20 -2.32 7.54
C SER A 546 -0.79 -2.06 9.00
N GLN A 547 -0.52 -3.13 9.74
CA GLN A 547 0.42 -3.08 10.85
C GLN A 547 1.53 -4.08 10.56
N GLY A 548 2.69 -3.55 10.17
CA GLY A 548 3.97 -4.24 10.15
C GLY A 548 4.17 -5.20 8.98
N GLY A 549 4.58 -4.66 7.83
CA GLY A 549 5.01 -5.47 6.69
C GLY A 549 4.54 -4.89 5.37
N GLY A 550 5.09 -3.72 5.00
CA GLY A 550 5.03 -3.21 3.64
C GLY A 550 5.81 -4.14 2.71
N GLY A 551 5.21 -5.29 2.35
CA GLY A 551 5.69 -6.18 1.30
C GLY A 551 5.42 -5.54 -0.05
N GLY A 552 6.19 -4.51 -0.38
CA GLY A 552 6.26 -3.98 -1.75
C GLY A 552 6.90 -5.03 -2.64
N GLY A 553 6.11 -5.64 -3.53
CA GLY A 553 6.62 -6.48 -4.60
C GLY A 553 7.54 -5.65 -5.49
N GLY A 554 8.85 -5.82 -5.31
CA GLY A 554 9.86 -5.22 -6.16
C GLY A 554 9.83 -5.87 -7.54
N GLY A 555 9.35 -5.14 -8.54
CA GLY A 555 9.69 -5.43 -9.92
C GLY A 555 11.18 -5.12 -10.11
N GLY A 556 11.93 -6.10 -10.60
CA GLY A 556 13.38 -5.99 -10.79
C GLY A 556 13.77 -4.89 -11.79
N PRO A 557 15.03 -4.42 -11.75
CA PRO A 557 15.54 -3.44 -12.70
C PRO A 557 15.74 -4.08 -14.08
N MET A 558 15.15 -3.48 -15.13
CA MET A 558 15.61 -3.70 -16.50
C MET A 558 16.85 -2.84 -16.75
N GLU A 559 17.95 -3.47 -17.19
CA GLU A 559 19.15 -2.77 -17.63
C GLU A 559 18.86 -1.91 -18.86
N PHE A 560 19.27 -0.64 -18.82
CA PHE A 560 19.27 0.23 -20.00
C PHE A 560 20.70 0.59 -20.40
N SER A 561 21.09 0.17 -21.60
CA SER A 561 22.37 0.53 -22.22
C SER A 561 22.19 1.77 -23.10
N PRO A 562 22.98 2.85 -22.94
CA PRO A 562 22.81 4.06 -23.72
C PRO A 562 23.65 3.97 -25.00
N GLU A 563 23.03 3.60 -26.13
CA GLU A 563 23.57 3.97 -27.45
C GLU A 563 22.68 5.02 -28.12
N SER A 564 23.30 6.19 -28.35
CA SER A 564 22.71 7.34 -29.02
C SER A 564 22.63 7.11 -30.53
N GLY A 565 21.41 6.99 -31.06
CA GLY A 565 21.17 6.93 -32.50
C GLY A 565 19.69 7.06 -32.84
N ALA A 566 19.19 8.29 -32.88
CA ALA A 566 17.80 8.58 -33.22
C ALA A 566 17.44 8.15 -34.66
N THR A 567 16.51 7.20 -34.78
CA THR A 567 15.57 7.09 -35.90
C THR A 567 14.24 6.56 -35.37
N SER A 568 13.16 7.33 -35.56
CA SER A 568 11.74 6.97 -35.38
C SER A 568 11.47 5.77 -34.45
N GLU A 569 11.11 6.04 -33.19
CA GLU A 569 10.62 5.00 -32.29
C GLU A 569 9.42 4.29 -32.95
N PRO A 570 9.48 2.96 -33.17
CA PRO A 570 8.28 2.20 -33.46
C PRO A 570 7.36 2.33 -32.25
N THR A 571 6.04 2.35 -32.50
CA THR A 571 5.03 2.04 -31.49
C THR A 571 5.57 0.93 -30.60
N PRO A 572 5.57 1.05 -29.25
CA PRO A 572 6.09 0.00 -28.39
C PRO A 572 5.44 -1.30 -28.86
N GLU A 573 6.25 -2.19 -29.44
CA GLU A 573 5.75 -3.48 -29.86
C GLU A 573 5.12 -4.08 -28.60
N PRO A 574 3.87 -4.57 -28.67
CA PRO A 574 3.30 -5.29 -27.55
C PRO A 574 4.36 -6.31 -27.11
N LEU A 575 4.68 -6.33 -25.81
CA LEU A 575 5.69 -7.23 -25.25
C LEU A 575 5.52 -8.58 -25.95
N PRO A 576 6.55 -9.07 -26.65
CA PRO A 576 6.39 -10.23 -27.51
C PRO A 576 5.84 -11.36 -26.65
N MET A 577 4.57 -11.70 -26.86
CA MET A 577 3.98 -12.84 -26.17
C MET A 577 4.74 -14.06 -26.65
N ALA A 578 5.24 -14.87 -25.72
CA ALA A 578 6.01 -16.07 -26.05
C ALA A 578 5.26 -17.05 -26.96
N TYR A 579 3.92 -16.97 -26.96
CA TYR A 579 3.02 -17.86 -27.69
C TYR A 579 1.88 -17.08 -28.34
N GLU A 580 1.40 -17.55 -29.50
CA GLU A 580 0.20 -17.04 -30.15
C GLU A 580 -1.07 -17.73 -29.61
N VAL A 581 -2.19 -17.00 -29.53
CA VAL A 581 -3.47 -17.59 -29.09
C VAL A 581 -3.86 -18.77 -30.00
N GLY A 582 -4.04 -19.94 -29.39
CA GLY A 582 -4.30 -21.20 -30.08
C GLY A 582 -3.06 -22.07 -30.32
N GLU A 583 -1.86 -21.57 -30.05
CA GLU A 583 -0.62 -22.32 -30.14
C GLU A 583 -0.61 -23.49 -29.16
N GLN A 584 -0.03 -24.62 -29.60
CA GLN A 584 0.14 -25.79 -28.74
C GLN A 584 1.41 -25.65 -27.92
N ILE A 585 1.25 -25.67 -26.60
CA ILE A 585 2.34 -25.71 -25.65
C ILE A 585 2.77 -27.17 -25.51
N ASP A 586 3.96 -27.47 -26.04
CA ASP A 586 4.61 -28.77 -25.88
C ASP A 586 5.67 -28.69 -24.78
N SER A 587 5.29 -29.07 -23.57
CA SER A 587 6.22 -29.27 -22.44
C SER A 587 6.82 -27.98 -21.83
N LEU A 588 5.98 -27.00 -21.49
CA LEU A 588 6.43 -25.86 -20.68
C LEU A 588 6.70 -26.29 -19.24
N VAL A 589 7.85 -25.90 -18.68
CA VAL A 589 8.22 -26.18 -17.29
C VAL A 589 8.17 -24.90 -16.47
N GLY A 590 7.55 -24.96 -15.30
CA GLY A 590 7.53 -23.84 -14.34
C GLY A 590 7.10 -24.30 -12.95
N THR A 591 7.14 -23.39 -11.99
CA THR A 591 6.69 -23.61 -10.62
C THR A 591 5.19 -23.37 -10.52
N LEU A 592 4.48 -24.34 -9.95
CA LEU A 592 3.05 -24.22 -9.69
C LEU A 592 2.79 -23.41 -8.41
N THR A 593 1.94 -22.40 -8.49
CA THR A 593 1.38 -21.69 -7.33
C THR A 593 -0.14 -21.78 -7.37
N MET A 594 -0.76 -22.12 -6.24
CA MET A 594 -2.21 -22.23 -6.11
C MET A 594 -2.75 -21.30 -5.03
N GLN A 595 -3.94 -20.74 -5.30
CA GLN A 595 -4.69 -19.91 -4.35
C GLN A 595 -6.17 -20.26 -4.39
N ARG A 596 -6.90 -19.98 -3.31
CA ARG A 596 -8.35 -20.15 -3.26
C ARG A 596 -9.04 -18.82 -2.99
N ILE A 597 -9.79 -18.35 -3.97
CA ILE A 597 -10.57 -17.11 -3.85
C ILE A 597 -11.92 -17.44 -3.19
N VAL A 598 -12.24 -16.75 -2.10
CA VAL A 598 -13.54 -16.82 -1.41
C VAL A 598 -14.41 -15.68 -1.90
N LYS A 599 -15.41 -15.99 -2.72
CA LYS A 599 -16.35 -15.02 -3.28
C LYS A 599 -17.25 -14.40 -2.23
N SER A 600 -17.83 -13.25 -2.57
CA SER A 600 -18.79 -12.54 -1.71
C SER A 600 -20.02 -13.37 -1.29
N ASP A 601 -20.40 -14.39 -2.06
CA ASP A 601 -21.47 -15.34 -1.72
C ASP A 601 -21.01 -16.53 -0.85
N GLY A 602 -19.73 -16.54 -0.45
CA GLY A 602 -19.08 -17.60 0.32
C GLY A 602 -18.63 -18.80 -0.51
N SER A 603 -18.91 -18.83 -1.82
CA SER A 603 -18.37 -19.86 -2.71
C SER A 603 -16.86 -19.71 -2.87
N LYS A 604 -16.16 -20.81 -3.15
CA LYS A 604 -14.70 -20.81 -3.27
C LYS A 604 -14.28 -21.25 -4.67
N VAL A 605 -13.33 -20.53 -5.27
CA VAL A 605 -12.76 -20.83 -6.57
C VAL A 605 -11.25 -21.05 -6.42
N THR A 606 -10.79 -22.24 -6.77
CA THR A 606 -9.36 -22.54 -6.83
C THR A 606 -8.78 -22.02 -8.13
N GLN A 607 -7.64 -21.36 -8.05
CA GLN A 607 -6.86 -20.90 -9.21
C GLN A 607 -5.45 -21.48 -9.12
N ALA A 608 -4.89 -21.79 -10.28
CA ALA A 608 -3.55 -22.33 -10.43
C ALA A 608 -2.76 -21.48 -11.44
N TYR A 609 -1.52 -21.18 -11.09
CA TYR A 609 -0.60 -20.39 -11.89
C TYR A 609 0.69 -21.17 -12.09
N LEU A 610 1.25 -21.11 -13.29
CA LEU A 610 2.55 -21.67 -13.61
C LEU A 610 3.50 -20.51 -13.93
N GLY A 611 4.50 -20.29 -13.08
CA GLY A 611 5.54 -19.28 -13.28
C GLY A 611 6.85 -19.92 -13.72
N GLY A 612 7.49 -19.39 -14.77
CA GLY A 612 8.77 -19.93 -15.24
C GLY A 612 9.43 -19.06 -16.29
N TYR A 613 10.71 -19.33 -16.54
CA TYR A 613 11.47 -18.70 -17.61
C TYR A 613 11.12 -19.33 -18.96
N LEU A 614 11.10 -18.52 -20.01
CA LEU A 614 10.80 -19.00 -21.35
C LEU A 614 11.94 -19.89 -21.88
N PRO A 615 11.64 -20.99 -22.58
CA PRO A 615 12.68 -21.86 -23.14
C PRO A 615 13.61 -21.16 -24.14
N ASP A 616 13.06 -20.21 -24.90
CA ASP A 616 13.79 -19.48 -25.96
C ASP A 616 14.36 -18.14 -25.47
N ASP A 617 13.95 -17.70 -24.28
CA ASP A 617 14.42 -16.48 -23.62
C ASP A 617 14.53 -16.70 -22.11
N PRO A 618 15.68 -17.23 -21.63
CA PRO A 618 15.84 -17.60 -20.23
C PRO A 618 15.88 -16.39 -19.29
N ASP A 619 15.96 -15.17 -19.80
CA ASP A 619 15.94 -13.94 -19.00
C ASP A 619 14.50 -13.42 -18.80
N THR A 620 13.54 -13.95 -19.57
CA THR A 620 12.13 -13.55 -19.49
C THR A 620 11.34 -14.53 -18.62
N TYR A 621 10.91 -14.07 -17.45
CA TYR A 621 9.99 -14.79 -16.55
C TYR A 621 8.53 -14.48 -16.91
N GLN A 622 7.70 -15.51 -17.09
CA GLN A 622 6.28 -15.36 -17.37
C GLN A 622 5.42 -16.26 -16.47
N THR A 623 4.24 -15.75 -16.11
CA THR A 623 3.22 -16.49 -15.35
C THR A 623 2.01 -16.77 -16.23
N TYR A 624 1.53 -18.01 -16.22
CA TYR A 624 0.34 -18.45 -16.94
C TYR A 624 -0.73 -18.95 -15.98
N GLN A 625 -1.98 -18.52 -16.15
CA GLN A 625 -3.10 -19.17 -15.47
C GLN A 625 -3.40 -20.53 -16.11
N LEU A 626 -3.50 -21.59 -15.31
CA LEU A 626 -3.89 -22.92 -15.78
C LEU A 626 -5.41 -23.05 -15.76
N LEU A 627 -6.01 -23.33 -16.92
CA LEU A 627 -7.45 -23.50 -17.08
C LEU A 627 -7.78 -24.99 -17.24
N ASP A 628 -8.60 -25.51 -16.33
CA ASP A 628 -9.17 -26.86 -16.37
C ASP A 628 -10.53 -26.87 -15.67
N GLU A 629 -11.40 -27.84 -15.97
CA GLU A 629 -12.65 -28.03 -15.23
C GLU A 629 -12.41 -28.53 -13.80
N ASP A 630 -11.29 -29.23 -13.57
CA ASP A 630 -10.91 -29.77 -12.26
C ASP A 630 -9.41 -29.60 -11.98
N LEU A 631 -9.08 -28.61 -11.14
CA LEU A 631 -7.71 -28.35 -10.69
C LEU A 631 -7.35 -29.10 -9.39
N SER A 632 -8.23 -29.96 -8.85
CA SER A 632 -7.99 -30.64 -7.56
C SER A 632 -6.74 -31.53 -7.57
N ALA A 633 -6.42 -32.11 -8.73
CA ALA A 633 -5.23 -32.95 -8.90
C ALA A 633 -3.91 -32.17 -8.76
N LEU A 634 -3.94 -30.84 -8.89
CA LEU A 634 -2.78 -29.97 -8.73
C LEU A 634 -2.52 -29.57 -7.27
N GLU A 635 -3.50 -29.67 -6.37
CA GLU A 635 -3.35 -29.16 -4.98
C GLU A 635 -2.17 -29.79 -4.23
N SER A 636 -1.94 -31.09 -4.43
CA SER A 636 -0.80 -31.80 -3.83
C SER A 636 0.57 -31.47 -4.46
N LEU A 637 0.57 -30.71 -5.55
CA LEU A 637 1.75 -30.31 -6.32
C LEU A 637 2.06 -28.82 -6.16
N ASN A 638 1.32 -28.09 -5.32
CA ASN A 638 1.56 -26.68 -5.04
C ASN A 638 3.03 -26.47 -4.61
N MET A 639 3.66 -25.43 -5.16
CA MET A 639 5.08 -25.08 -4.99
C MET A 639 6.09 -26.09 -5.58
N LEU A 640 5.67 -26.99 -6.47
CA LEU A 640 6.57 -27.90 -7.20
C LEU A 640 6.72 -27.49 -8.67
N HIS A 641 7.80 -27.94 -9.30
CA HIS A 641 7.98 -27.74 -10.73
C HIS A 641 7.11 -28.74 -11.51
N LEU A 642 6.26 -28.19 -12.39
CA LEU A 642 5.43 -28.94 -13.30
C LEU A 642 5.87 -28.74 -14.74
N ARG A 643 5.72 -29.82 -15.50
CA ARG A 643 5.77 -29.81 -16.95
C ARG A 643 4.34 -29.91 -17.47
N VAL A 644 3.90 -28.93 -18.24
CA VAL A 644 2.52 -28.83 -18.74
C VAL A 644 2.46 -28.91 -20.26
N TRP A 645 1.33 -29.44 -20.74
CA TRP A 645 0.91 -29.44 -22.14
C TRP A 645 -0.47 -28.85 -22.23
N GLY A 646 -0.71 -28.04 -23.25
CA GLY A 646 -1.99 -27.39 -23.42
C GLY A 646 -2.05 -26.51 -24.65
N THR A 647 -3.11 -25.71 -24.70
CA THR A 647 -3.26 -24.69 -25.73
C THR A 647 -3.12 -23.33 -25.07
N PHE A 648 -2.23 -22.48 -25.58
CA PHE A 648 -2.15 -21.10 -25.11
C PHE A 648 -3.43 -20.33 -25.47
N THR A 649 -3.93 -19.56 -24.51
CA THR A 649 -5.10 -18.71 -24.65
C THR A 649 -4.94 -17.47 -23.77
N LEU A 650 -5.89 -16.55 -23.88
CA LEU A 650 -6.04 -15.48 -22.90
C LEU A 650 -7.29 -15.75 -22.06
N THR A 651 -7.28 -15.30 -20.80
CA THR A 651 -8.48 -15.21 -19.96
C THR A 651 -9.43 -14.14 -20.52
N GLU A 652 -10.65 -14.04 -19.96
CA GLU A 652 -11.57 -12.94 -20.32
C GLU A 652 -10.95 -11.56 -20.08
N ASP A 653 -10.08 -11.45 -19.06
CA ASP A 653 -9.35 -10.23 -18.70
C ASP A 653 -8.04 -10.02 -19.50
N GLY A 654 -7.79 -10.85 -20.52
CA GLY A 654 -6.60 -10.72 -21.38
C GLY A 654 -5.30 -11.25 -20.77
N LEU A 655 -5.34 -11.99 -19.65
CA LEU A 655 -4.14 -12.56 -19.03
C LEU A 655 -3.69 -13.83 -19.75
N ALA A 656 -2.38 -14.03 -19.82
CA ALA A 656 -1.77 -15.25 -20.38
C ALA A 656 -2.26 -16.51 -19.64
N ALA A 657 -2.79 -17.47 -20.40
CA ALA A 657 -3.36 -18.69 -19.85
C ALA A 657 -3.06 -19.92 -20.72
N ILE A 658 -3.11 -21.09 -20.10
CA ILE A 658 -2.95 -22.38 -20.76
C ILE A 658 -4.19 -23.20 -20.47
N GLN A 659 -4.94 -23.54 -21.53
CA GLN A 659 -5.96 -24.57 -21.44
C GLN A 659 -5.26 -25.91 -21.26
N LEU A 660 -5.24 -26.40 -20.03
CA LEU A 660 -4.46 -27.55 -19.60
C LEU A 660 -5.01 -28.80 -20.28
N GLN A 661 -4.13 -29.61 -20.86
CA GLN A 661 -4.46 -30.91 -21.43
C GLN A 661 -3.79 -32.04 -20.66
N ARG A 662 -2.57 -31.80 -20.18
CA ARG A 662 -1.78 -32.75 -19.40
C ARG A 662 -0.78 -32.00 -18.54
N PHE A 663 -0.43 -32.58 -17.41
CA PHE A 663 0.71 -32.17 -16.61
C PHE A 663 1.43 -33.39 -16.02
N GLU A 664 2.69 -33.21 -15.66
CA GLU A 664 3.44 -34.13 -14.82
C GLU A 664 4.45 -33.34 -13.97
N LYS A 665 4.98 -33.94 -12.90
CA LYS A 665 6.11 -33.35 -12.18
C LYS A 665 7.30 -33.26 -13.13
N ALA A 666 7.89 -32.07 -13.26
CA ALA A 666 9.11 -31.90 -14.03
C ALA A 666 10.27 -32.72 -13.43
N TYR A 667 10.28 -32.84 -12.10
CA TYR A 667 11.28 -33.57 -11.33
C TYR A 667 10.60 -34.60 -10.42
N PRO A 668 10.68 -35.91 -10.73
CA PRO A 668 9.91 -36.94 -10.01
C PRO A 668 10.18 -36.99 -8.49
N GLU A 669 11.44 -36.80 -8.08
CA GLU A 669 11.89 -36.88 -6.68
C GLU A 669 11.79 -35.55 -5.92
N GLU A 670 11.39 -34.48 -6.60
CA GLU A 670 11.30 -33.15 -5.97
C GLU A 670 10.21 -33.13 -4.90
N LYS A 671 10.49 -32.48 -3.78
CA LYS A 671 9.54 -32.30 -2.68
C LYS A 671 9.87 -31.01 -1.96
N VAL A 672 8.83 -30.32 -1.52
CA VAL A 672 8.99 -29.19 -0.60
C VAL A 672 9.52 -29.72 0.72
N GLN A 673 10.55 -29.06 1.24
CA GLN A 673 11.24 -29.40 2.46
C GLN A 673 11.45 -28.13 3.30
N ALA A 674 11.74 -28.35 4.58
CA ALA A 674 12.18 -27.30 5.49
C ALA A 674 13.60 -27.60 5.96
N TRP A 675 14.41 -26.56 6.12
CA TRP A 675 15.75 -26.62 6.69
C TRP A 675 15.85 -25.65 7.87
N LEU A 676 16.52 -26.06 8.94
CA LEU A 676 16.75 -25.27 10.14
C LEU A 676 18.22 -24.86 10.19
N GLY A 677 18.52 -23.56 10.25
CA GLY A 677 19.90 -23.12 10.05
C GLY A 677 20.11 -21.62 10.27
N HIS A 678 21.21 -21.12 9.74
CA HIS A 678 21.53 -19.69 9.70
C HIS A 678 21.95 -19.33 8.28
N HIS A 679 21.63 -18.12 7.83
CA HIS A 679 22.23 -17.60 6.60
C HIS A 679 23.24 -16.49 6.87
N GLN A 680 24.03 -16.19 5.85
CA GLN A 680 24.95 -15.08 5.82
C GLN A 680 25.14 -14.62 4.37
N VAL A 681 25.39 -13.32 4.20
CA VAL A 681 25.78 -12.76 2.90
C VAL A 681 27.27 -13.00 2.72
N ILE A 682 27.63 -13.66 1.61
CA ILE A 682 29.03 -13.92 1.25
C ILE A 682 29.30 -13.54 -0.19
N GLU A 683 30.55 -13.23 -0.52
CA GLU A 683 30.99 -13.12 -1.90
C GLU A 683 31.40 -14.50 -2.42
N MET A 684 30.76 -14.97 -3.48
CA MET A 684 31.02 -16.26 -4.10
C MET A 684 30.81 -16.15 -5.60
N GLY A 685 31.73 -16.70 -6.40
CA GLY A 685 31.60 -16.63 -7.87
C GLY A 685 31.67 -15.21 -8.47
N GLY A 686 32.10 -14.20 -7.69
CA GLY A 686 32.12 -12.80 -8.10
C GLY A 686 30.80 -12.06 -7.90
N GLN A 687 29.83 -12.65 -7.20
CA GLN A 687 28.55 -12.04 -6.82
C GLN A 687 28.34 -12.19 -5.31
N LEU A 688 27.60 -11.26 -4.70
CA LEU A 688 27.08 -11.47 -3.34
C LEU A 688 25.97 -12.51 -3.39
N VAL A 689 25.95 -13.45 -2.46
CA VAL A 689 24.93 -14.51 -2.39
C VAL A 689 24.53 -14.76 -0.94
N LEU A 690 23.33 -15.32 -0.75
CA LEU A 690 22.89 -15.83 0.54
C LEU A 690 23.31 -17.29 0.68
N GLN A 691 24.30 -17.54 1.53
CA GLN A 691 24.66 -18.89 1.96
C GLN A 691 23.86 -19.25 3.21
N PHE A 692 23.16 -20.38 3.16
CA PHE A 692 22.48 -20.97 4.30
C PHE A 692 23.27 -22.19 4.82
N THR A 693 23.46 -22.29 6.13
CA THR A 693 24.10 -23.43 6.80
C THR A 693 23.07 -24.13 7.68
N ASP A 694 22.77 -25.38 7.37
CA ASP A 694 21.86 -26.23 8.15
C ASP A 694 22.50 -26.55 9.52
N SER A 695 21.83 -26.17 10.60
CA SER A 695 22.31 -26.37 11.98
C SER A 695 22.32 -27.83 12.41
N LEU A 696 21.54 -28.70 11.76
CA LEU A 696 21.44 -30.12 12.09
C LEU A 696 22.54 -30.94 11.41
N THR A 697 22.86 -30.59 10.16
CA THR A 697 23.79 -31.38 9.33
C THR A 697 25.14 -30.69 9.10
N GLY A 698 25.21 -29.37 9.30
CA GLY A 698 26.34 -28.54 8.89
C GLY A 698 26.46 -28.34 7.38
N GLN A 699 25.51 -28.86 6.59
CA GLN A 699 25.53 -28.73 5.15
C GLN A 699 25.25 -27.28 4.76
N GLN A 700 26.03 -26.79 3.79
CA GLN A 700 25.87 -25.45 3.24
C GLN A 700 25.10 -25.50 1.93
N TYR A 701 24.26 -24.49 1.73
CA TYR A 701 23.40 -24.29 0.58
C TYR A 701 23.49 -22.85 0.10
N ILE A 702 23.19 -22.61 -1.17
CA ILE A 702 22.91 -21.27 -1.70
C ILE A 702 21.40 -21.12 -1.86
N LEU A 703 20.86 -19.99 -1.37
CA LEU A 703 19.46 -19.64 -1.59
C LEU A 703 19.31 -19.03 -2.99
N SER A 704 18.55 -19.67 -3.87
CA SER A 704 18.54 -19.33 -5.30
C SER A 704 18.06 -17.92 -5.55
N ARG A 705 17.14 -17.40 -4.73
CA ARG A 705 16.63 -16.02 -4.86
C ARG A 705 17.73 -14.97 -4.83
N SER A 706 18.87 -15.25 -4.18
CA SER A 706 19.99 -14.30 -4.11
C SER A 706 20.78 -14.20 -5.42
N LEU A 707 20.62 -15.16 -6.33
CA LEU A 707 21.26 -15.12 -7.65
C LEU A 707 20.50 -14.20 -8.62
N ASP A 708 19.19 -14.07 -8.43
CA ASP A 708 18.30 -13.29 -9.29
C ASP A 708 18.16 -11.82 -8.82
N MET A 709 18.81 -11.45 -7.71
CA MET A 709 18.74 -10.12 -7.10
C MET A 709 20.01 -9.29 -7.35
N PRO A 710 19.88 -7.98 -7.62
CA PRO A 710 21.03 -7.06 -7.61
C PRO A 710 21.71 -7.03 -6.23
N ALA A 711 23.03 -6.83 -6.21
CA ALA A 711 23.86 -6.97 -5.02
C ALA A 711 23.42 -6.07 -3.84
N GLU A 712 22.91 -4.87 -4.13
CA GLU A 712 22.40 -3.90 -3.15
C GLU A 712 21.16 -4.38 -2.39
N TYR A 713 20.43 -5.37 -2.91
CA TYR A 713 19.25 -5.96 -2.25
C TYR A 713 19.57 -7.22 -1.46
N ILE A 714 20.79 -7.75 -1.60
CA ILE A 714 21.21 -8.98 -0.92
C ILE A 714 21.59 -8.63 0.52
N THR A 715 20.61 -8.73 1.39
CA THR A 715 20.74 -8.52 2.83
C THR A 715 20.48 -9.81 3.58
N ASP A 716 20.99 -9.92 4.80
CA ASP A 716 20.60 -10.96 5.74
C ASP A 716 19.32 -10.50 6.46
N PRO A 717 18.11 -10.96 6.06
CA PRO A 717 16.87 -10.49 6.67
C PRO A 717 16.66 -10.98 8.11
N PHE A 718 17.54 -11.85 8.64
CA PHE A 718 17.44 -12.40 10.00
C PHE A 718 18.61 -11.99 10.89
N ASN A 719 19.55 -11.16 10.39
CA ASN A 719 20.74 -10.70 11.10
C ASN A 719 21.50 -11.84 11.82
N GLY A 720 21.72 -12.96 11.13
CA GLY A 720 22.40 -14.14 11.67
C GLY A 720 21.57 -14.98 12.65
N ALA A 721 20.33 -14.61 12.95
CA ALA A 721 19.44 -15.43 13.78
C ALA A 721 19.19 -16.80 13.13
N GLN A 722 18.89 -17.80 13.97
CA GLN A 722 18.47 -19.11 13.48
C GLN A 722 17.13 -18.95 12.75
N CYS A 723 17.00 -19.59 11.60
CA CYS A 723 15.83 -19.51 10.74
C CYS A 723 15.44 -20.89 10.19
N ILE A 724 14.15 -21.00 9.82
CA ILE A 724 13.61 -22.09 9.02
C ILE A 724 13.43 -21.56 7.60
N ILE A 725 14.03 -22.25 6.64
CA ILE A 725 13.83 -21.99 5.20
C ILE A 725 12.96 -23.11 4.66
N GLU A 726 11.89 -22.77 3.94
CA GLU A 726 11.11 -23.72 3.16
C GLU A 726 11.36 -23.53 1.67
N GLY A 727 11.46 -24.63 0.94
CA GLY A 727 11.82 -24.61 -0.47
C GLY A 727 11.91 -25.98 -1.09
N VAL A 728 12.40 -26.03 -2.33
CA VAL A 728 12.78 -27.28 -3.00
C VAL A 728 14.30 -27.33 -3.20
N LEU A 729 14.88 -28.51 -3.09
CA LEU A 729 16.29 -28.71 -3.41
C LEU A 729 16.45 -28.69 -4.93
N SER A 730 17.14 -27.68 -5.44
CA SER A 730 17.38 -27.55 -6.87
C SER A 730 18.27 -28.70 -7.39
N GLN A 731 18.10 -29.03 -8.67
CA GLN A 731 19.02 -29.93 -9.37
C GLN A 731 20.37 -29.25 -9.68
N ASP A 732 20.41 -27.92 -9.62
CA ASP A 732 21.58 -27.11 -9.91
C ASP A 732 22.44 -26.85 -8.67
N THR A 733 23.68 -26.48 -8.92
CA THR A 733 24.65 -26.07 -7.90
C THR A 733 25.28 -24.75 -8.28
N TYR A 734 25.56 -23.90 -7.30
CA TYR A 734 26.31 -22.67 -7.49
C TYR A 734 27.67 -22.76 -6.81
N ALA A 735 28.75 -22.57 -7.57
CA ALA A 735 30.12 -22.72 -7.09
C ALA A 735 30.41 -24.05 -6.35
N GLY A 736 29.70 -25.12 -6.73
CA GLY A 736 29.83 -26.46 -6.13
C GLY A 736 29.02 -26.68 -4.86
N LEU A 737 28.25 -25.70 -4.39
CA LEU A 737 27.29 -25.86 -3.30
C LEU A 737 25.88 -26.18 -3.84
N PRO A 738 25.12 -27.06 -3.17
CA PRO A 738 23.72 -27.32 -3.53
C PRO A 738 22.88 -26.05 -3.35
N MET A 739 21.84 -25.91 -4.16
CA MET A 739 20.94 -24.76 -4.10
C MET A 739 19.57 -25.15 -3.53
N ILE A 740 18.99 -24.25 -2.75
CA ILE A 740 17.59 -24.30 -2.34
C ILE A 740 16.85 -23.22 -3.13
N SER A 741 15.82 -23.62 -3.87
CA SER A 741 14.83 -22.67 -4.39
C SER A 741 13.87 -22.37 -3.25
N ASP A 742 14.17 -21.30 -2.51
CA ASP A 742 13.49 -20.93 -1.29
C ASP A 742 12.22 -20.10 -1.57
N PHE A 743 11.15 -20.46 -0.87
CA PHE A 743 9.82 -19.84 -1.00
C PHE A 743 9.51 -18.89 0.15
N THR A 744 9.87 -19.31 1.36
CA THR A 744 9.65 -18.55 2.57
C THR A 744 10.74 -18.83 3.58
N GLY A 745 11.00 -17.85 4.44
CA GLY A 745 11.92 -17.96 5.56
C GLY A 745 11.30 -17.33 6.80
N SER A 746 11.51 -17.94 7.95
CA SER A 746 11.07 -17.39 9.24
C SER A 746 12.14 -17.59 10.31
N ILE A 747 12.19 -16.70 11.30
CA ILE A 747 13.10 -16.85 12.44
C ILE A 747 12.63 -18.06 13.28
N ALA A 748 13.57 -18.91 13.67
CA ALA A 748 13.34 -20.18 14.35
C ALA A 748 13.86 -20.14 15.79
N VAL A 749 13.15 -19.40 16.66
CA VAL A 749 13.57 -19.21 18.06
C VAL A 749 13.29 -20.48 18.87
N GLY A 750 14.32 -21.06 19.48
CA GLY A 750 14.19 -22.23 20.36
C GLY A 750 13.88 -23.53 19.63
N VAL A 751 13.82 -23.53 18.30
CA VAL A 751 13.63 -24.73 17.48
C VAL A 751 14.97 -25.47 17.41
N THR A 752 15.00 -26.70 17.91
CA THR A 752 16.22 -27.54 17.91
C THR A 752 16.16 -28.67 16.90
N ASP A 753 14.96 -28.99 16.39
CA ASP A 753 14.74 -29.92 15.29
C ASP A 753 13.42 -29.58 14.56
N LEU A 754 13.16 -30.27 13.44
CA LEU A 754 11.96 -30.08 12.61
C LEU A 754 10.92 -31.21 12.74
N SER A 755 10.99 -32.04 13.78
CA SER A 755 10.17 -33.27 13.89
C SER A 755 8.68 -32.99 14.06
N GLY A 756 8.29 -31.82 14.57
CA GLY A 756 6.91 -31.34 14.66
C GLY A 756 6.54 -30.25 13.65
N TYR A 757 7.49 -29.83 12.79
CA TYR A 757 7.28 -28.71 11.89
C TYR A 757 6.36 -29.09 10.73
N THR A 758 5.32 -28.28 10.50
CA THR A 758 4.43 -28.42 9.34
C THR A 758 4.80 -27.36 8.31
N ILE A 759 5.11 -27.78 7.10
CA ILE A 759 5.42 -26.89 5.97
C ILE A 759 4.19 -26.01 5.68
N GLN A 760 4.40 -24.69 5.67
CA GLN A 760 3.34 -23.70 5.46
C GLN A 760 3.23 -23.30 3.99
N SER A 761 4.33 -23.27 3.24
CA SER A 761 4.37 -22.80 1.84
C SER A 761 3.47 -23.60 0.90
N THR A 762 3.19 -24.87 1.20
CA THR A 762 2.27 -25.70 0.40
C THR A 762 0.80 -25.44 0.71
N GLN A 763 0.47 -24.73 1.80
CA GLN A 763 -0.93 -24.47 2.16
C GLN A 763 -1.56 -23.50 1.18
N ILE A 764 -2.72 -23.89 0.64
CA ILE A 764 -3.53 -23.02 -0.21
C ILE A 764 -4.37 -22.14 0.70
N TYR A 765 -4.01 -20.87 0.79
CA TYR A 765 -4.74 -19.90 1.60
C TYR A 765 -6.04 -19.47 0.92
N ASP A 766 -7.08 -19.34 1.73
CA ASP A 766 -8.34 -18.73 1.35
C ASP A 766 -8.14 -17.21 1.35
N GLN A 767 -8.03 -16.62 0.17
CA GLN A 767 -8.02 -15.17 0.00
C GLN A 767 -9.46 -14.69 -0.22
N PRO A 768 -9.91 -13.61 0.45
CA PRO A 768 -11.16 -12.99 0.05
C PRO A 768 -11.07 -12.58 -1.42
N GLU A 769 -12.19 -12.67 -2.14
CA GLU A 769 -12.35 -12.02 -3.42
C GLU A 769 -12.06 -10.55 -3.20
N MET A 770 -10.82 -10.16 -3.48
CA MET A 770 -10.47 -8.76 -3.60
C MET A 770 -11.44 -8.25 -4.65
N PRO A 771 -12.27 -7.23 -4.35
CA PRO A 771 -13.06 -6.63 -5.39
C PRO A 771 -12.08 -6.34 -6.52
N THR A 772 -12.38 -6.82 -7.72
CA THR A 772 -11.59 -6.60 -8.94
C THR A 772 -11.60 -5.11 -9.34
N THR A 773 -11.79 -4.21 -8.38
CA THR A 773 -11.55 -2.78 -8.41
C THR A 773 -10.07 -2.50 -8.62
N PHE A 774 -9.63 -2.74 -9.85
CA PHE A 774 -9.15 -1.67 -10.72
C PHE A 774 -9.76 -1.75 -12.13
N THR A 775 -10.51 -2.82 -12.45
CA THR A 775 -11.27 -3.00 -13.69
C THR A 775 -12.70 -3.45 -13.43
N GLU A 776 -13.42 -2.79 -12.51
CA GLU A 776 -14.83 -2.57 -12.85
C GLU A 776 -14.81 -1.74 -14.12
N GLN A 777 -15.15 -2.35 -15.27
CA GLN A 777 -15.63 -1.56 -16.40
C GLN A 777 -16.71 -0.68 -15.81
N VAL A 778 -16.40 0.61 -15.75
CA VAL A 778 -17.36 1.60 -15.31
C VAL A 778 -18.43 1.64 -16.38
N THR A 779 -19.47 0.85 -16.16
CA THR A 779 -20.67 0.81 -17.02
C THR A 779 -21.58 2.01 -16.75
N ASP A 780 -21.25 2.79 -15.72
CA ASP A 780 -21.97 3.97 -15.29
C ASP A 780 -21.33 5.22 -15.91
N GLY A 781 -22.14 6.11 -16.49
CA GLY A 781 -21.63 7.34 -17.08
C GLY A 781 -20.82 8.16 -16.07
N ILE A 782 -19.61 8.55 -16.45
CA ILE A 782 -18.73 9.43 -15.68
C ILE A 782 -19.18 10.86 -15.88
N HIS A 783 -19.36 11.58 -14.79
CA HIS A 783 -19.71 12.98 -14.80
C HIS A 783 -18.57 13.84 -14.30
N ILE A 784 -17.89 14.53 -15.22
CA ILE A 784 -16.84 15.51 -14.90
C ILE A 784 -17.48 16.89 -14.72
N ASP A 785 -17.33 17.44 -13.53
CA ASP A 785 -17.93 18.71 -13.10
C ASP A 785 -16.90 19.80 -12.76
N SER A 786 -15.61 19.46 -12.74
CA SER A 786 -14.51 20.41 -12.52
C SER A 786 -13.33 20.16 -13.46
N VAL A 787 -12.73 21.25 -13.94
CA VAL A 787 -11.47 21.26 -14.71
C VAL A 787 -10.57 22.36 -14.18
N GLU A 788 -9.38 21.99 -13.72
CA GLU A 788 -8.42 22.93 -13.16
C GLU A 788 -6.98 22.54 -13.50
N LEU A 789 -6.08 23.52 -13.47
CA LEU A 789 -4.63 23.25 -13.53
C LEU A 789 -4.14 23.05 -12.09
N VAL A 790 -3.35 22.00 -11.87
CA VAL A 790 -2.70 21.70 -10.58
C VAL A 790 -1.24 21.31 -10.84
N TYR A 791 -0.42 21.30 -9.79
CA TYR A 791 0.93 20.76 -9.88
C TYR A 791 1.00 19.34 -9.35
N PHE A 792 1.70 18.46 -10.05
CA PHE A 792 1.95 17.10 -9.62
C PHE A 792 3.42 16.92 -9.20
N ALA A 793 3.65 16.28 -8.07
CA ALA A 793 4.98 15.94 -7.56
C ALA A 793 4.96 14.55 -6.91
N TYR A 794 6.04 13.80 -7.08
CA TYR A 794 6.24 12.55 -6.36
C TYR A 794 6.74 12.79 -4.94
N ASP A 795 6.25 12.00 -4.00
CA ASP A 795 6.88 11.79 -2.71
C ASP A 795 8.18 11.01 -2.90
N LEU A 796 9.30 11.73 -2.90
CA LEU A 796 10.65 11.17 -3.06
C LEU A 796 11.05 10.24 -1.91
N THR A 797 10.28 10.23 -0.82
CA THR A 797 10.67 9.54 0.41
C THR A 797 10.44 8.03 0.33
N ARG A 798 9.48 7.55 -0.47
CA ARG A 798 9.12 6.12 -0.54
C ARG A 798 10.02 5.26 -1.43
N GLY A 799 11.17 5.80 -1.85
CA GLY A 799 12.19 5.06 -2.59
C GLY A 799 11.72 4.69 -4.00
N GLY A 800 12.24 5.38 -5.02
CA GLY A 800 11.99 5.06 -6.43
C GLY A 800 12.69 3.78 -6.89
N GLY A 801 12.40 2.63 -6.25
CA GLY A 801 12.85 1.31 -6.70
C GLY A 801 14.37 1.16 -6.85
N GLY A 802 15.17 1.78 -5.97
CA GLY A 802 16.63 1.69 -6.01
C GLY A 802 17.36 2.73 -6.87
N LEU A 803 16.65 3.61 -7.58
CA LEU A 803 17.30 4.70 -8.32
C LEU A 803 17.90 5.75 -7.39
N GLN A 804 19.10 6.24 -7.72
CA GLN A 804 19.70 7.44 -7.10
C GLN A 804 18.74 8.62 -7.30
N ILE A 805 18.14 9.09 -6.21
CA ILE A 805 17.10 10.13 -6.25
C ILE A 805 17.62 11.38 -6.94
N SER A 806 18.89 11.75 -6.73
CA SER A 806 19.53 12.95 -7.29
C SER A 806 19.46 13.05 -8.82
N GLU A 807 19.46 11.91 -9.52
CA GLU A 807 19.41 11.86 -11.00
C GLU A 807 18.05 11.42 -11.53
N SER A 808 17.10 11.12 -10.63
CA SER A 808 15.83 10.54 -11.00
C SER A 808 14.85 11.63 -11.48
N PRO A 809 14.16 11.40 -12.60
CA PRO A 809 13.29 12.41 -13.18
C PRO A 809 12.04 12.63 -12.31
N ILE A 810 11.75 11.74 -11.35
CA ILE A 810 10.73 11.91 -10.28
C ILE A 810 10.89 13.20 -9.45
N ARG A 811 12.05 13.86 -9.51
CA ARG A 811 12.29 15.16 -8.88
C ARG A 811 11.55 16.30 -9.56
N PHE A 812 11.08 16.16 -10.80
CA PHE A 812 10.35 17.24 -11.46
C PHE A 812 8.91 17.38 -10.95
N VAL A 813 8.49 18.62 -10.78
CA VAL A 813 7.14 19.02 -10.37
C VAL A 813 6.50 19.76 -11.51
N GLN A 814 5.38 19.25 -12.00
CA GLN A 814 4.88 19.59 -13.33
C GLN A 814 3.41 20.02 -13.29
N PRO A 815 3.01 20.97 -14.13
CA PRO A 815 1.62 21.37 -14.27
C PRO A 815 0.83 20.27 -15.01
N VAL A 816 -0.37 19.97 -14.52
CA VAL A 816 -1.27 18.94 -15.08
C VAL A 816 -2.70 19.45 -15.05
N TRP A 817 -3.49 19.06 -16.05
CA TRP A 817 -4.93 19.30 -16.03
C TRP A 817 -5.60 18.21 -15.21
N ARG A 818 -6.32 18.61 -14.17
CA ARG A 818 -7.15 17.74 -13.35
C ARG A 818 -8.61 17.89 -13.76
N PHE A 819 -9.20 16.78 -14.18
CA PHE A 819 -10.63 16.64 -14.43
C PHE A 819 -11.22 15.86 -13.27
N SER A 820 -12.05 16.50 -12.45
CA SER A 820 -12.69 15.86 -11.30
C SER A 820 -14.18 15.69 -11.53
N GLY A 821 -14.73 14.62 -10.95
CA GLY A 821 -16.11 14.26 -11.16
C GLY A 821 -16.59 13.14 -10.25
N THR A 822 -17.75 12.59 -10.60
CA THR A 822 -18.35 11.47 -9.88
C THR A 822 -18.94 10.43 -10.83
N LEU A 823 -19.00 9.21 -10.35
CA LEU A 823 -19.76 8.10 -10.92
C LEU A 823 -21.21 8.14 -10.41
N SER A 824 -22.12 7.47 -11.13
CA SER A 824 -23.53 7.37 -10.72
C SER A 824 -23.72 6.69 -9.36
N ASN A 825 -22.77 5.84 -8.95
CA ASN A 825 -22.71 5.14 -7.67
C ASN A 825 -22.12 5.99 -6.53
N GLY A 826 -21.73 7.24 -6.79
CA GLY A 826 -21.19 8.18 -5.81
C GLY A 826 -19.67 8.15 -5.63
N GLN A 827 -18.95 7.25 -6.32
CA GLN A 827 -17.49 7.25 -6.32
C GLN A 827 -16.93 8.51 -6.98
N ILE A 828 -15.80 8.98 -6.48
CA ILE A 828 -15.08 10.16 -6.99
C ILE A 828 -14.18 9.70 -8.13
N VAL A 829 -14.20 10.44 -9.24
CA VAL A 829 -13.31 10.24 -10.38
C VAL A 829 -12.36 11.41 -10.49
N GLU A 830 -11.08 11.11 -10.67
CA GLU A 830 -10.06 12.09 -11.02
C GLU A 830 -9.31 11.61 -12.24
N ILE A 831 -9.16 12.47 -13.26
CA ILE A 831 -8.35 12.20 -14.44
C ILE A 831 -7.28 13.29 -14.51
N LEU A 832 -6.01 12.90 -14.56
CA LEU A 832 -4.88 13.80 -14.67
C LEU A 832 -4.29 13.71 -16.07
N VAL A 833 -4.02 14.86 -16.69
CA VAL A 833 -3.42 14.91 -18.02
C VAL A 833 -2.21 15.84 -18.01
N GLN A 834 -1.09 15.35 -18.53
CA GLN A 834 0.13 16.15 -18.67
C GLN A 834 -0.14 17.46 -19.42
N ALA A 835 0.13 18.61 -18.81
CA ALA A 835 -0.17 19.91 -19.42
C ALA A 835 0.99 20.45 -20.27
N VAL A 836 2.24 20.08 -19.99
CA VAL A 836 3.39 20.50 -20.81
C VAL A 836 3.30 19.88 -22.21
N THR A 837 3.60 20.67 -23.24
CA THR A 837 3.56 20.20 -24.64
C THR A 837 4.69 19.22 -24.97
N ASP A 838 4.43 18.33 -25.94
CA ASP A 838 5.29 17.16 -26.23
C ASP A 838 6.73 17.53 -26.64
N GLU A 839 6.94 18.73 -27.21
CA GLU A 839 8.27 19.25 -27.61
C GLU A 839 9.25 19.37 -26.44
N TYR A 840 8.76 19.40 -25.21
CA TYR A 840 9.57 19.59 -24.00
C TYR A 840 9.63 18.35 -23.10
N LEU A 841 9.05 17.22 -23.52
CA LEU A 841 8.90 15.99 -22.73
C LEU A 841 9.87 14.85 -23.11
N HIS A 842 10.89 15.15 -23.92
CA HIS A 842 11.74 14.16 -24.61
C HIS A 842 12.65 13.31 -23.74
#